data_AF-A0A3B1BVL5-F1
#
_entry.id   AF-A0A3B1BVL5-F1
#
_cell.length_a   1.000
_cell.length_b   1.000
_cell.length_c   1.000
_cell.angle_alpha   90.00
_cell.angle_beta   90.00
_cell.angle_gamma   90.00
#
_symmetry.space_group_name_H-M   'P 1'
#
loop_
_entity.id
_entity.type
_entity.pdbx_description
1 polymer ?
#
loop_
_entity_poly.entity_id
_entity_poly.type
_entity_poly.pdbx_seq_one_letter_code
_entity_poly.pdbx_strand_id
1 'polypeptide(L)'
;MFEKTKIKRILSIFPQSEGADRKIMLEKLASFGERPMTMVLEELRYNRMLYSDASDIFCAIYKNEYLPVFIKGLGDSKENIRALCKNTIVTIGKSRAIPALVENITSGDNMIRKIVGDILIELGDNSIVGQVIPLLRHEGKDVKKTAMDILSSLKAESAVNAILPLLDDQDSWLRRKAMEALCRLENKQVMPRLLEQATKDRDSAATNIVLETMGKIGGPENASALLVFLKSQDLVIRQKATDALARVADSSIVPAIMELLRNTDVNVRRAAVSVLDGIKDPRTASALVKGLKDGDWWVRELATDALSELGGGHVSQMIMELLNDDDEDIRRCAVEFFCRVKDPNAFDPLLALLADEDWWVREKAITALGLVGDPRAITHITKLVNDGEVKWAIPGALGAIGTDAVLKPLASFLKDPQKQVRLAALTALAGLDVEGLVDAIKPAALDDDPQMREVALKALRDKTGRVWGSDEIAADIKKERGKKAIAEAGDLLTEAIVVVDLCKSTDTASAYGDHAVFNMVGDLGKIIDSITDDIGKNYKKSTGDGFLVTMDNVASAASLAVQTMKRIVERNAKVEENKKLNIRFAINMGETRVDPTGDRLGNAVNMAFRVEGVREADMITAPDGVKPGDIPSQNRVLITEVVYNALKNDSSYNIRFLGFFELKGLTGLHRVYELLLSNDLLSTELMKSLGPD
;
A
#
# COMPACT_ATOMS: atom_id res chain seq x y z
N MET A 1 -46.79 -50.05 39.60
CA MET A 1 -45.42 -50.64 39.66
C MET A 1 -45.13 -51.51 38.44
N PHE A 2 -45.99 -52.46 38.08
CA PHE A 2 -45.79 -53.39 36.96
C PHE A 2 -45.56 -52.73 35.59
N GLU A 3 -46.34 -51.69 35.24
CA GLU A 3 -46.19 -51.01 33.94
C GLU A 3 -44.89 -50.21 33.84
N LYS A 4 -44.47 -49.53 34.91
CA LYS A 4 -43.19 -48.79 34.96
C LYS A 4 -42.02 -49.73 34.69
N THR A 5 -42.03 -50.93 35.27
CA THR A 5 -41.01 -51.95 35.03
C THR A 5 -41.01 -52.45 33.58
N LYS A 6 -42.18 -52.65 32.98
CA LYS A 6 -42.30 -53.06 31.56
C LYS A 6 -41.77 -51.98 30.62
N ILE A 7 -42.16 -50.72 30.80
CA ILE A 7 -41.67 -49.60 29.99
C ILE A 7 -40.15 -49.49 30.13
N LYS A 8 -39.62 -49.53 31.36
CA LYS A 8 -38.16 -49.45 31.60
C LYS A 8 -37.39 -50.54 30.85
N ARG A 9 -37.92 -51.77 30.85
CA ARG A 9 -37.31 -52.90 30.11
C ARG A 9 -37.30 -52.67 28.61
N ILE A 10 -38.37 -52.08 28.05
CA ILE A 10 -38.44 -51.74 26.63
C ILE A 10 -37.42 -50.63 26.31
N LEU A 11 -37.40 -49.55 27.10
CA LEU A 11 -36.47 -48.42 26.88
C LEU A 11 -34.99 -48.85 26.99
N SER A 12 -34.64 -49.81 27.86
CA SER A 12 -33.26 -50.28 28.00
C SER A 12 -32.71 -51.06 26.80
N ILE A 13 -33.58 -51.69 26.01
CA ILE A 13 -33.19 -52.46 24.81
C ILE A 13 -33.48 -51.71 23.50
N PHE A 14 -34.23 -50.60 23.57
CA PHE A 14 -34.61 -49.80 22.42
C PHE A 14 -33.41 -49.32 21.56
N PRO A 15 -32.27 -48.89 22.13
CA PRO A 15 -31.12 -48.45 21.32
C PRO A 15 -30.51 -49.54 20.44
N GLN A 16 -30.72 -50.82 20.78
CA GLN A 16 -30.23 -51.97 20.01
C GLN A 16 -31.28 -52.49 19.01
N SER A 17 -32.45 -51.86 18.94
CA SER A 17 -33.55 -52.31 18.09
C SER A 17 -33.53 -51.63 16.71
N GLU A 18 -33.71 -52.44 15.68
CA GLU A 18 -33.78 -52.00 14.28
C GLU A 18 -34.98 -52.61 13.55
N GLY A 19 -35.38 -52.01 12.43
CA GLY A 19 -36.42 -52.55 11.55
C GLY A 19 -37.75 -52.91 12.24
N ALA A 20 -38.18 -54.16 12.08
CA ALA A 20 -39.45 -54.65 12.60
C ALA A 20 -39.52 -54.65 14.14
N ASP A 21 -38.41 -54.96 14.82
CA ASP A 21 -38.36 -55.02 16.29
C ASP A 21 -38.56 -53.62 16.89
N ARG A 22 -37.93 -52.59 16.30
CA ARG A 22 -38.11 -51.20 16.72
C ARG A 22 -39.58 -50.77 16.60
N LYS A 23 -40.24 -51.12 15.49
CA LYS A 23 -41.68 -50.83 15.28
C LYS A 23 -42.56 -51.50 16.34
N ILE A 24 -42.32 -52.77 16.64
CA ILE A 24 -43.06 -53.51 17.69
C ILE A 24 -42.85 -52.86 19.06
N MET A 25 -41.63 -52.41 19.37
CA MET A 25 -41.36 -51.70 20.63
C MET A 25 -42.12 -50.38 20.70
N LEU A 26 -42.17 -49.60 19.61
CA LEU A 26 -42.94 -48.36 19.53
C LEU A 26 -44.44 -48.59 19.73
N GLU A 27 -45.03 -49.60 19.08
CA GLU A 27 -46.44 -49.97 19.26
C GLU A 27 -46.74 -50.38 20.71
N LYS A 28 -45.84 -51.15 21.33
CA LYS A 28 -45.94 -51.50 22.74
C LYS A 28 -45.83 -50.27 23.64
N LEU A 29 -44.90 -49.36 23.38
CA LEU A 29 -44.78 -48.11 24.13
C LEU A 29 -46.07 -47.29 24.01
N ALA A 30 -46.63 -47.13 22.81
CA ALA A 30 -47.89 -46.41 22.59
C ALA A 30 -49.06 -46.95 23.44
N SER A 31 -49.10 -48.26 23.71
CA SER A 31 -50.15 -48.89 24.52
C SER A 31 -50.15 -48.45 25.99
N PHE A 32 -49.05 -47.87 26.50
CA PHE A 32 -48.92 -47.45 27.90
C PHE A 32 -49.33 -45.99 28.18
N GLY A 33 -49.96 -45.31 27.22
CA GLY A 33 -50.43 -43.94 27.41
C GLY A 33 -49.30 -42.91 27.41
N GLU A 34 -49.39 -41.89 28.27
CA GLU A 34 -48.38 -40.80 28.37
C GLU A 34 -47.11 -41.21 29.12
N ARG A 35 -47.17 -42.27 29.93
CA ARG A 35 -46.09 -42.66 30.87
C ARG A 35 -44.73 -42.89 30.20
N PRO A 36 -44.63 -43.51 29.00
CA PRO A 36 -43.38 -43.61 28.28
C PRO A 36 -42.71 -42.25 28.03
N MET A 37 -43.47 -41.19 27.75
CA MET A 37 -42.92 -39.86 27.48
C MET A 37 -42.17 -39.34 28.71
N THR A 38 -42.80 -39.38 29.88
CA THR A 38 -42.19 -38.96 31.14
C THR A 38 -40.95 -39.79 31.48
N MET A 39 -40.98 -41.10 31.22
CA MET A 39 -39.83 -41.98 31.47
C MET A 39 -38.67 -41.73 30.50
N VAL A 40 -38.95 -41.46 29.23
CA VAL A 40 -37.90 -41.07 28.26
C VAL A 40 -37.24 -39.75 28.69
N LEU A 41 -38.01 -38.77 29.16
CA LEU A 41 -37.43 -37.54 29.73
C LEU A 41 -36.56 -37.84 30.95
N GLU A 42 -36.97 -38.75 31.84
CA GLU A 42 -36.14 -39.20 32.97
C GLU A 42 -34.84 -39.86 32.48
N GLU A 43 -34.90 -40.78 31.53
CA GLU A 43 -33.71 -41.47 31.00
C GLU A 43 -32.76 -40.49 30.28
N LEU A 44 -33.28 -39.50 29.54
CA LEU A 44 -32.48 -38.42 28.98
C LEU A 44 -31.84 -37.54 30.07
N ARG A 45 -32.56 -37.26 31.16
CA ARG A 45 -32.05 -36.42 32.26
C ARG A 45 -30.82 -37.04 32.91
N TYR A 46 -30.79 -38.37 32.98
CA TYR A 46 -29.69 -39.17 33.53
C TYR A 46 -28.70 -39.67 32.47
N ASN A 47 -28.76 -39.18 31.22
CA ASN A 47 -27.89 -39.57 30.11
C ASN A 47 -27.88 -41.09 29.83
N ARG A 48 -29.02 -41.76 30.02
CA ARG A 48 -29.20 -43.21 29.80
C ARG A 48 -29.83 -43.55 28.46
N MET A 49 -30.19 -42.54 27.67
CA MET A 49 -30.78 -42.67 26.35
C MET A 49 -30.18 -41.63 25.41
N LEU A 50 -30.01 -41.98 24.14
CA LEU A 50 -29.58 -41.06 23.10
C LEU A 50 -30.73 -40.13 22.70
N TYR A 51 -30.39 -38.90 22.30
CA TYR A 51 -31.38 -37.93 21.84
C TYR A 51 -32.17 -38.43 20.61
N SER A 52 -31.50 -39.11 19.68
CA SER A 52 -32.12 -39.69 18.47
C SER A 52 -33.20 -40.71 18.83
N ASP A 53 -32.91 -41.62 19.76
CA ASP A 53 -33.88 -42.63 20.21
C ASP A 53 -35.07 -42.00 20.92
N ALA A 54 -34.81 -41.02 21.78
CA ALA A 54 -35.87 -40.28 22.46
C ALA A 54 -36.77 -39.52 21.46
N SER A 55 -36.16 -38.91 20.44
CA SER A 55 -36.87 -38.24 19.35
C SER A 55 -37.74 -39.21 18.54
N ASP A 56 -37.21 -40.38 18.19
CA ASP A 56 -37.97 -41.41 17.46
C ASP A 56 -39.18 -41.88 18.25
N ILE A 57 -39.01 -42.12 19.57
CA ILE A 57 -40.10 -42.50 20.45
C ILE A 57 -41.15 -41.37 20.49
N PHE A 58 -40.72 -40.12 20.71
CA PHE A 58 -41.64 -38.99 20.82
C PHE A 58 -42.45 -38.79 19.55
N CYS A 59 -41.80 -38.83 18.37
CA CYS A 59 -42.48 -38.71 17.09
C CYS A 59 -43.47 -39.86 16.83
N ALA A 60 -43.14 -41.09 17.22
CA ALA A 60 -43.94 -42.26 16.90
C ALA A 60 -45.17 -42.44 17.79
N ILE A 61 -45.07 -42.11 19.08
CA ILE A 61 -46.11 -42.44 20.07
C ILE A 61 -46.86 -41.22 20.62
N TYR A 62 -46.62 -40.04 20.04
CA TYR A 62 -47.30 -38.81 20.43
C TYR A 62 -48.83 -38.87 20.28
N LYS A 63 -49.54 -38.22 21.22
CA LYS A 63 -50.96 -37.87 21.14
C LYS A 63 -51.20 -36.47 21.72
N ASN A 64 -52.24 -35.79 21.24
CA ASN A 64 -52.59 -34.42 21.67
C ASN A 64 -52.78 -34.27 23.19
N GLU A 65 -53.33 -35.28 23.84
CA GLU A 65 -53.53 -35.31 25.28
C GLU A 65 -52.20 -35.27 26.08
N TYR A 66 -51.06 -35.59 25.45
CA TYR A 66 -49.74 -35.59 26.08
C TYR A 66 -49.03 -34.22 25.98
N LEU A 67 -49.63 -33.24 25.32
CA LEU A 67 -49.06 -31.90 25.17
C LEU A 67 -48.60 -31.25 26.51
N PRO A 68 -49.34 -31.40 27.63
CA PRO A 68 -48.89 -30.90 28.93
C PRO A 68 -47.55 -31.48 29.41
N VAL A 69 -47.21 -32.72 29.04
CA VAL A 69 -45.93 -33.34 29.38
C VAL A 69 -44.78 -32.60 28.71
N PHE A 70 -44.93 -32.25 27.44
CA PHE A 70 -43.90 -31.54 26.69
C PHE A 70 -43.79 -30.08 27.14
N ILE A 71 -44.91 -29.39 27.39
CA ILE A 71 -44.91 -28.03 27.92
C ILE A 71 -44.18 -27.97 29.27
N LYS A 72 -44.45 -28.91 30.17
CA LYS A 72 -43.72 -29.03 31.45
C LYS A 72 -42.23 -29.30 31.22
N GLY A 73 -41.90 -30.13 30.23
CA GLY A 73 -40.52 -30.43 29.83
C GLY A 73 -39.74 -29.22 29.28
N LEU A 74 -40.42 -28.17 28.79
CA LEU A 74 -39.75 -26.92 28.39
C LEU A 74 -39.07 -26.21 29.57
N GLY A 75 -39.54 -26.44 30.80
CA GLY A 75 -38.94 -25.91 32.03
C GLY A 75 -37.78 -26.75 32.58
N ASP A 76 -37.37 -27.83 31.90
CA ASP A 76 -36.33 -28.71 32.42
C ASP A 76 -34.94 -28.03 32.45
N SER A 77 -34.12 -28.39 33.45
CA SER A 77 -32.75 -27.87 33.58
C SER A 77 -31.85 -28.34 32.44
N LYS A 78 -32.12 -29.49 31.84
CA LYS A 78 -31.33 -30.06 30.74
C LYS A 78 -31.77 -29.52 29.38
N GLU A 79 -30.80 -29.01 28.61
CA GLU A 79 -31.05 -28.42 27.29
C GLU A 79 -31.58 -29.42 26.27
N ASN A 80 -31.06 -30.65 26.25
CA ASN A 80 -31.53 -31.70 25.37
C ASN A 80 -33.00 -32.06 25.61
N ILE A 81 -33.49 -32.03 26.85
CA ILE A 81 -34.91 -32.25 27.17
C ILE A 81 -35.76 -31.12 26.62
N ARG A 82 -35.35 -29.86 26.85
CA ARG A 82 -36.08 -28.70 26.32
C ARG A 82 -36.14 -28.71 24.79
N ALA A 83 -35.02 -29.03 24.13
CA ALA A 83 -34.95 -29.14 22.68
C ALA A 83 -35.86 -30.26 22.14
N LEU A 84 -35.87 -31.43 22.79
CA LEU A 84 -36.76 -32.52 22.41
C LEU A 84 -38.22 -32.10 22.53
N CYS A 85 -38.63 -31.57 23.68
CA CYS A 85 -39.99 -31.09 23.91
C CYS A 85 -40.38 -30.00 22.91
N LYS A 86 -39.49 -29.02 22.66
CA LYS A 86 -39.71 -27.97 21.66
C LYS A 86 -39.96 -28.57 20.27
N ASN A 87 -39.06 -29.43 19.80
CA ASN A 87 -39.14 -30.02 18.45
C ASN A 87 -40.37 -30.89 18.28
N THR A 88 -40.75 -31.65 19.31
CA THR A 88 -41.99 -32.40 19.31
C THR A 88 -43.19 -31.47 19.17
N ILE A 89 -43.29 -30.41 19.99
CA ILE A 89 -44.36 -29.39 19.90
C ILE A 89 -44.45 -28.77 18.50
N VAL A 90 -43.31 -28.41 17.89
CA VAL A 90 -43.28 -27.84 16.55
C VAL A 90 -43.77 -28.86 15.49
N THR A 91 -43.35 -30.13 15.60
CA THR A 91 -43.74 -31.21 14.67
C THR A 91 -45.24 -31.51 14.69
N ILE A 92 -45.89 -31.34 15.85
CA ILE A 92 -47.33 -31.56 16.03
C ILE A 92 -48.19 -30.62 15.18
N GLY A 93 -47.66 -29.43 14.88
CA GLY A 93 -48.30 -28.45 14.01
C GLY A 93 -49.27 -27.48 14.70
N LYS A 94 -49.58 -26.42 13.96
CA LYS A 94 -50.23 -25.17 14.45
C LYS A 94 -51.56 -25.40 15.19
N SER A 95 -52.51 -26.11 14.57
CA SER A 95 -53.91 -26.15 15.04
C SER A 95 -54.12 -26.83 16.40
N ARG A 96 -53.19 -27.68 16.83
CA ARG A 96 -53.32 -28.48 18.06
C ARG A 96 -52.51 -27.93 19.22
N ALA A 97 -51.33 -27.36 18.95
CA ALA A 97 -50.44 -26.87 19.99
C ALA A 97 -50.79 -25.46 20.47
N ILE A 98 -51.30 -24.60 19.59
CA ILE A 98 -51.51 -23.17 19.85
C ILE A 98 -52.32 -22.87 21.11
N PRO A 99 -53.50 -23.49 21.36
CA PRO A 99 -54.31 -23.13 22.53
C PRO A 99 -53.55 -23.32 23.85
N ALA A 100 -52.87 -24.46 24.00
CA ALA A 100 -52.10 -24.76 25.20
C ALA A 100 -50.83 -23.89 25.31
N LEU A 101 -50.21 -23.54 24.19
CA LEU A 101 -49.07 -22.63 24.18
C LEU A 101 -49.48 -21.21 24.61
N VAL A 102 -50.59 -20.67 24.08
CA VAL A 102 -51.10 -19.35 24.47
C VAL A 102 -51.40 -19.29 25.97
N GLU A 103 -52.03 -20.34 26.53
CA GLU A 103 -52.29 -20.44 27.96
C GLU A 103 -50.99 -20.41 28.80
N ASN A 104 -49.89 -20.96 28.27
CA ASN A 104 -48.61 -21.01 28.97
C ASN A 104 -47.73 -19.76 28.79
N ILE A 105 -48.19 -18.74 28.05
CA ILE A 105 -47.53 -17.42 28.04
C ILE A 105 -47.59 -16.78 29.45
N THR A 106 -48.64 -17.07 30.23
CA THR A 106 -48.79 -16.58 31.61
C THR A 106 -48.19 -17.53 32.65
N SER A 107 -47.43 -18.56 32.24
CA SER A 107 -46.78 -19.47 33.18
C SER A 107 -45.90 -18.71 34.17
N GLY A 108 -45.86 -19.13 35.43
CA GLY A 108 -44.93 -18.57 36.44
C GLY A 108 -43.46 -18.93 36.17
N ASP A 109 -43.22 -20.00 35.42
CA ASP A 109 -41.88 -20.43 35.03
C ASP A 109 -41.36 -19.60 33.85
N ASN A 110 -40.27 -18.85 34.08
CA ASN A 110 -39.67 -17.98 33.07
C ASN A 110 -39.12 -18.75 31.87
N MET A 111 -38.62 -19.97 32.08
CA MET A 111 -38.05 -20.78 31.01
C MET A 111 -39.15 -21.32 30.09
N ILE A 112 -40.24 -21.83 30.69
CA ILE A 112 -41.43 -22.26 29.93
C ILE A 112 -41.95 -21.10 29.11
N ARG A 113 -42.20 -19.95 29.74
CA ARG A 113 -42.76 -18.78 29.07
C ARG A 113 -41.92 -18.29 27.90
N LYS A 114 -40.58 -18.26 28.05
CA LYS A 114 -39.67 -17.89 26.96
C LYS A 114 -39.76 -18.86 25.79
N ILE A 115 -39.61 -20.16 26.04
CA ILE A 115 -39.60 -21.16 24.96
C ILE A 115 -40.98 -21.26 24.30
N VAL A 116 -42.06 -21.13 25.06
CA VAL A 116 -43.42 -21.07 24.52
C VAL A 116 -43.56 -19.89 23.55
N GLY A 117 -43.05 -18.71 23.91
CA GLY A 117 -43.01 -17.56 23.01
C GLY A 117 -42.22 -17.84 21.73
N ASP A 118 -41.02 -18.43 21.87
CA ASP A 118 -40.18 -18.81 20.73
C ASP A 118 -40.88 -19.81 19.80
N ILE A 119 -41.59 -20.81 20.36
CA ILE A 119 -42.38 -21.78 19.60
C ILE A 119 -43.53 -21.08 18.86
N LEU A 120 -44.26 -20.18 19.52
CA LEU A 120 -45.38 -19.47 18.88
C LEU A 120 -44.90 -18.58 17.73
N ILE A 121 -43.74 -17.95 17.87
CA ILE A 121 -43.09 -17.19 16.79
C ILE A 121 -42.70 -18.11 15.64
N GLU A 122 -42.07 -19.25 15.93
CA GLU A 122 -41.66 -20.25 14.94
C GLU A 122 -42.86 -20.85 14.18
N LEU A 123 -43.99 -21.05 14.86
CA LEU A 123 -45.23 -21.49 14.24
C LEU A 123 -45.85 -20.42 13.34
N GLY A 124 -45.63 -19.13 13.60
CA GLY A 124 -46.04 -18.05 12.69
C GLY A 124 -47.54 -17.99 12.41
N ASP A 125 -48.40 -18.24 13.40
CA ASP A 125 -49.87 -18.25 13.21
C ASP A 125 -50.51 -16.93 13.68
N ASN A 126 -51.00 -16.14 12.72
CA ASN A 126 -51.61 -14.84 13.02
C ASN A 126 -52.98 -14.92 13.70
N SER A 127 -53.62 -16.10 13.76
CA SER A 127 -54.91 -16.26 14.47
C SER A 127 -54.78 -16.03 15.99
N ILE A 128 -53.57 -16.13 16.54
CA ILE A 128 -53.32 -15.94 17.98
C ILE A 128 -53.28 -14.47 18.39
N VAL A 129 -53.15 -13.53 17.43
CA VAL A 129 -52.95 -12.10 17.71
C VAL A 129 -54.04 -11.55 18.64
N GLY A 130 -55.31 -11.90 18.41
CA GLY A 130 -56.42 -11.47 19.26
C GLY A 130 -56.36 -12.02 20.69
N GLN A 131 -55.73 -13.18 20.90
CA GLN A 131 -55.55 -13.79 22.22
C GLN A 131 -54.32 -13.24 22.96
N VAL A 132 -53.28 -12.82 22.22
CA VAL A 132 -52.03 -12.30 22.78
C VAL A 132 -52.13 -10.80 23.13
N ILE A 133 -52.89 -9.99 22.38
CA ILE A 133 -53.07 -8.55 22.66
C ILE A 133 -53.52 -8.27 24.11
N PRO A 134 -54.53 -8.98 24.69
CA PRO A 134 -54.92 -8.78 26.08
C PRO A 134 -53.79 -8.95 27.10
N LEU A 135 -52.79 -9.79 26.80
CA LEU A 135 -51.66 -10.08 27.70
C LEU A 135 -50.72 -8.88 27.87
N LEU A 136 -50.79 -7.85 27.02
CA LEU A 136 -50.06 -6.60 27.19
C LEU A 136 -50.49 -5.81 28.44
N ARG A 137 -51.68 -6.10 28.98
CA ARG A 137 -52.20 -5.51 30.23
C ARG A 137 -51.94 -6.35 31.48
N HIS A 138 -51.26 -7.49 31.34
CA HIS A 138 -50.95 -8.38 32.45
C HIS A 138 -50.01 -7.73 33.47
N GLU A 139 -50.16 -8.01 34.77
CA GLU A 139 -49.33 -7.39 35.83
C GLU A 139 -47.84 -7.75 35.71
N GLY A 140 -47.55 -9.00 35.35
CA GLY A 140 -46.18 -9.49 35.16
C GLY A 140 -45.48 -8.92 33.93
N LYS A 141 -44.38 -8.18 34.13
CA LYS A 141 -43.59 -7.56 33.04
C LYS A 141 -43.00 -8.55 32.03
N ASP A 142 -42.64 -9.76 32.47
CA ASP A 142 -42.12 -10.80 31.58
C ASP A 142 -43.20 -11.34 30.64
N VAL A 143 -44.45 -11.39 31.10
CA VAL A 143 -45.61 -11.76 30.26
C VAL A 143 -45.84 -10.70 29.19
N LYS A 144 -45.84 -9.42 29.59
CA LYS A 144 -45.93 -8.31 28.63
C LYS A 144 -44.81 -8.37 27.59
N LYS A 145 -43.57 -8.63 28.01
CA LYS A 145 -42.41 -8.78 27.11
C LYS A 145 -42.60 -9.92 26.12
N THR A 146 -43.00 -11.11 26.59
CA THR A 146 -43.24 -12.25 25.69
C THR A 146 -44.37 -11.95 24.71
N ALA A 147 -45.46 -11.31 25.16
CA ALA A 147 -46.53 -10.88 24.27
C ALA A 147 -46.04 -9.90 23.20
N MET A 148 -45.22 -8.91 23.57
CA MET A 148 -44.62 -7.96 22.62
C MET A 148 -43.68 -8.64 21.62
N ASP A 149 -42.85 -9.58 22.05
CA ASP A 149 -41.95 -10.33 21.14
C ASP A 149 -42.75 -11.15 20.13
N ILE A 150 -43.81 -11.83 20.55
CA ILE A 150 -44.70 -12.58 19.67
C ILE A 150 -45.36 -11.63 18.66
N LEU A 151 -46.04 -10.58 19.14
CA LEU A 151 -46.81 -9.67 18.29
C LEU A 151 -45.92 -8.93 17.27
N SER A 152 -44.72 -8.51 17.69
CA SER A 152 -43.77 -7.84 16.80
C SER A 152 -43.15 -8.78 15.76
N SER A 153 -42.84 -10.03 16.14
CA SER A 153 -42.29 -11.02 15.21
C SER A 153 -43.33 -11.50 14.20
N LEU A 154 -44.61 -11.55 14.59
CA LEU A 154 -45.73 -11.85 13.70
C LEU A 154 -46.17 -10.65 12.83
N LYS A 155 -45.50 -9.50 12.94
CA LYS A 155 -45.85 -8.25 12.22
C LYS A 155 -47.32 -7.85 12.41
N ALA A 156 -47.86 -8.03 13.62
CA ALA A 156 -49.26 -7.78 13.93
C ALA A 156 -49.57 -6.28 14.09
N GLU A 157 -49.95 -5.60 13.00
CA GLU A 157 -50.26 -4.16 13.02
C GLU A 157 -51.40 -3.78 13.98
N SER A 158 -52.38 -4.67 14.19
CA SER A 158 -53.48 -4.44 15.14
C SER A 158 -53.01 -4.32 16.60
N ALA A 159 -51.80 -4.78 16.93
CA ALA A 159 -51.21 -4.65 18.24
C ALA A 159 -50.64 -3.26 18.53
N VAL A 160 -50.43 -2.42 17.52
CA VAL A 160 -49.78 -1.11 17.66
C VAL A 160 -50.46 -0.26 18.74
N ASN A 161 -51.79 -0.11 18.67
CA ASN A 161 -52.56 0.66 19.64
C ASN A 161 -52.53 0.08 21.06
N ALA A 162 -52.28 -1.22 21.19
CA ALA A 162 -52.18 -1.88 22.49
C ALA A 162 -50.76 -1.76 23.09
N ILE A 163 -49.72 -1.66 22.25
CA ILE A 163 -48.33 -1.49 22.70
C ILE A 163 -48.01 -0.01 22.98
N LEU A 164 -48.60 0.93 22.24
CA LEU A 164 -48.35 2.38 22.38
C LEU A 164 -48.38 2.90 23.84
N PRO A 165 -49.38 2.57 24.68
CA PRO A 165 -49.41 3.04 26.07
C PRO A 165 -48.23 2.56 26.93
N LEU A 166 -47.57 1.45 26.55
CA LEU A 166 -46.41 0.92 27.28
C LEU A 166 -45.15 1.78 27.09
N LEU A 167 -45.15 2.72 26.13
CA LEU A 167 -44.10 3.74 26.00
C LEU A 167 -44.07 4.72 27.18
N ASP A 168 -45.17 4.85 27.92
CA ASP A 168 -45.28 5.75 29.08
C ASP A 168 -45.22 5.00 30.42
N ASP A 169 -44.83 3.72 30.40
CA ASP A 169 -44.70 2.91 31.61
C ASP A 169 -43.57 3.44 32.52
N GLN A 170 -43.73 3.31 33.84
CA GLN A 170 -42.74 3.76 34.81
C GLN A 170 -41.45 2.93 34.72
N ASP A 171 -41.53 1.64 34.35
CA ASP A 171 -40.37 0.77 34.18
C ASP A 171 -39.66 1.06 32.84
N SER A 172 -38.42 1.54 32.91
CA SER A 172 -37.60 1.86 31.74
C SER A 172 -37.31 0.64 30.86
N TRP A 173 -37.18 -0.54 31.45
CA TRP A 173 -36.98 -1.77 30.70
C TRP A 173 -38.21 -2.10 29.85
N LEU A 174 -39.41 -1.87 30.39
CA LEU A 174 -40.65 -2.16 29.69
C LEU A 174 -40.89 -1.13 28.57
N ARG A 175 -40.62 0.16 28.82
CA ARG A 175 -40.63 1.20 27.76
C ARG A 175 -39.73 0.83 26.60
N ARG A 176 -38.49 0.43 26.89
CA ARG A 176 -37.54 -0.04 25.88
C ARG A 176 -38.08 -1.22 25.09
N LYS A 177 -38.67 -2.22 25.76
CA LYS A 177 -39.27 -3.38 25.06
C LYS A 177 -40.44 -3.00 24.18
N ALA A 178 -41.25 -2.02 24.59
CA ALA A 178 -42.32 -1.47 23.76
C ALA A 178 -41.76 -0.72 22.54
N MET A 179 -40.70 0.08 22.70
CA MET A 179 -40.00 0.74 21.58
C MET A 179 -39.43 -0.29 20.60
N GLU A 180 -38.73 -1.32 21.09
CA GLU A 180 -38.21 -2.44 20.28
C GLU A 180 -39.32 -3.12 19.47
N ALA A 181 -40.44 -3.42 20.13
CA ALA A 181 -41.57 -4.09 19.49
C ALA A 181 -42.23 -3.22 18.40
N LEU A 182 -42.47 -1.94 18.68
CA LEU A 182 -43.03 -0.99 17.71
C LEU A 182 -42.08 -0.73 16.54
N CYS A 183 -40.77 -0.63 16.80
CA CYS A 183 -39.75 -0.49 15.76
C CYS A 183 -39.72 -1.71 14.83
N ARG A 184 -39.85 -2.92 15.37
CA ARG A 184 -39.98 -4.16 14.58
C ARG A 184 -41.27 -4.23 13.77
N LEU A 185 -42.34 -3.59 14.21
CA LEU A 185 -43.59 -3.50 13.43
C LEU A 185 -43.47 -2.54 12.24
N GLU A 186 -42.45 -1.67 12.22
CA GLU A 186 -42.15 -0.72 11.12
C GLU A 186 -43.34 0.16 10.71
N ASN A 187 -44.27 0.40 11.64
CA ASN A 187 -45.46 1.18 11.37
C ASN A 187 -45.11 2.68 11.30
N LYS A 188 -45.27 3.28 10.11
CA LYS A 188 -44.92 4.70 9.86
C LYS A 188 -45.68 5.68 10.76
N GLN A 189 -46.91 5.36 11.15
CA GLN A 189 -47.77 6.26 11.93
C GLN A 189 -47.27 6.46 13.36
N VAL A 190 -46.50 5.52 13.90
CA VAL A 190 -45.97 5.63 15.28
C VAL A 190 -44.58 6.27 15.37
N MET A 191 -43.91 6.48 14.23
CA MET A 191 -42.56 7.06 14.21
C MET A 191 -42.47 8.43 14.91
N PRO A 192 -43.42 9.37 14.74
CA PRO A 192 -43.38 10.64 15.46
C PRO A 192 -43.44 10.48 16.98
N ARG A 193 -44.21 9.50 17.48
CA ARG A 193 -44.33 9.24 18.92
C ARG A 193 -43.09 8.54 19.48
N LEU A 194 -42.51 7.61 18.72
CA LEU A 194 -41.24 6.95 19.07
C LEU A 194 -40.08 7.95 19.10
N LEU A 195 -40.06 8.89 18.16
CA LEU A 195 -39.12 9.99 18.13
C LEU A 195 -39.22 10.88 19.37
N GLU A 196 -40.43 11.32 19.70
CA GLU A 196 -40.68 12.11 20.90
C GLU A 196 -40.14 11.38 22.14
N GLN A 197 -40.40 10.07 22.24
CA GLN A 197 -39.89 9.27 23.35
C GLN A 197 -38.36 9.17 23.36
N ALA A 198 -37.74 8.94 22.21
CA ALA A 198 -36.28 8.85 22.06
C ALA A 198 -35.54 10.15 22.43
N THR A 199 -36.20 11.30 22.29
CA THR A 199 -35.63 12.59 22.74
C THR A 199 -35.73 12.83 24.24
N LYS A 200 -36.70 12.18 24.92
CA LYS A 200 -36.93 12.32 26.36
C LYS A 200 -36.18 11.27 27.18
N ASP A 201 -36.01 10.07 26.63
CA ASP A 201 -35.41 8.96 27.37
C ASP A 201 -33.89 9.13 27.49
N ARG A 202 -33.34 8.79 28.66
CA ARG A 202 -31.89 8.74 28.88
C ARG A 202 -31.28 7.41 28.41
N ASP A 203 -32.10 6.43 28.02
CA ASP A 203 -31.62 5.16 27.50
C ASP A 203 -31.15 5.26 26.04
N SER A 204 -29.83 5.46 25.85
CA SER A 204 -29.20 5.54 24.54
C SER A 204 -29.47 4.30 23.67
N ALA A 205 -29.68 3.11 24.26
CA ALA A 205 -29.91 1.90 23.48
C ALA A 205 -31.32 1.84 22.88
N ALA A 206 -32.33 2.39 23.54
CA ALA A 206 -33.67 2.50 22.97
C ALA A 206 -33.70 3.52 21.82
N THR A 207 -33.02 4.66 22.00
CA THR A 207 -32.87 5.68 20.97
C THR A 207 -32.16 5.13 19.73
N ASN A 208 -31.09 4.35 19.89
CA ASN A 208 -30.37 3.74 18.77
C ASN A 208 -31.29 2.91 17.86
N ILE A 209 -32.23 2.15 18.45
CA ILE A 209 -33.16 1.30 17.70
C ILE A 209 -34.14 2.15 16.89
N VAL A 210 -34.64 3.25 17.48
CA VAL A 210 -35.50 4.20 16.77
C VAL A 210 -34.77 4.85 15.59
N LEU A 211 -33.54 5.34 15.79
CA LEU A 211 -32.75 5.96 14.72
C LEU A 211 -32.50 4.97 13.57
N GLU A 212 -32.11 3.74 13.89
CA GLU A 212 -31.87 2.71 12.89
C GLU A 212 -33.13 2.36 12.10
N THR A 213 -34.27 2.22 12.78
CA THR A 213 -35.57 1.94 12.15
C THR A 213 -36.02 3.10 11.28
N MET A 214 -35.91 4.35 11.73
CA MET A 214 -36.26 5.53 10.92
C MET A 214 -35.39 5.62 9.66
N GLY A 215 -34.08 5.33 9.78
CA GLY A 215 -33.18 5.25 8.63
C GLY A 215 -33.55 4.13 7.64
N LYS A 216 -34.08 3.00 8.12
CA LYS A 216 -34.56 1.88 7.28
C LYS A 216 -35.89 2.20 6.60
N ILE A 217 -36.84 2.81 7.31
CA ILE A 217 -38.14 3.19 6.77
C ILE A 217 -37.98 4.29 5.71
N GLY A 218 -37.04 5.21 5.93
CA GLY A 218 -36.75 6.33 5.03
C GLY A 218 -37.88 7.37 4.96
N GLY A 219 -37.79 8.28 3.99
CA GLY A 219 -38.78 9.33 3.74
C GLY A 219 -38.41 10.70 4.34
N PRO A 220 -38.93 11.79 3.75
CA PRO A 220 -38.54 13.16 4.08
C PRO A 220 -38.94 13.57 5.50
N GLU A 221 -40.04 13.03 6.04
CA GLU A 221 -40.47 13.31 7.41
C GLU A 221 -39.48 12.72 8.42
N ASN A 222 -39.00 11.49 8.16
CA ASN A 222 -38.01 10.83 9.00
C ASN A 222 -36.64 11.51 8.88
N ALA A 223 -36.23 11.90 7.67
CA ALA A 223 -35.01 12.67 7.46
C ALA A 223 -35.01 13.97 8.29
N SER A 224 -36.10 14.74 8.21
CA SER A 224 -36.24 16.00 8.96
C SER A 224 -36.21 15.77 10.48
N ALA A 225 -36.87 14.72 10.95
CA ALA A 225 -36.91 14.36 12.35
C ALA A 225 -35.55 13.94 12.94
N LEU A 226 -34.72 13.24 12.15
CA LEU A 226 -33.42 12.73 12.61
C LEU A 226 -32.37 13.84 12.84
N LEU A 227 -32.55 15.02 12.24
CA LEU A 227 -31.62 16.16 12.34
C LEU A 227 -31.29 16.58 13.77
N VAL A 228 -32.25 16.46 14.69
CA VAL A 228 -32.05 16.88 16.09
C VAL A 228 -30.94 16.08 16.78
N PHE A 229 -30.77 14.81 16.42
CA PHE A 229 -29.80 13.91 17.05
C PHE A 229 -28.37 14.13 16.57
N LEU A 230 -28.15 14.85 15.47
CA LEU A 230 -26.82 15.30 15.06
C LEU A 230 -26.18 16.22 16.11
N LYS A 231 -27.00 16.88 16.93
CA LYS A 231 -26.58 17.75 18.05
C LYS A 231 -26.50 17.02 19.40
N SER A 232 -26.80 15.72 19.44
CA SER A 232 -26.68 14.93 20.67
C SER A 232 -25.25 15.05 21.19
N GLN A 233 -25.05 15.06 22.51
CA GLN A 233 -23.71 14.98 23.11
C GLN A 233 -23.18 13.53 23.14
N ASP A 234 -24.09 12.55 23.14
CA ASP A 234 -23.74 11.13 23.05
C ASP A 234 -23.22 10.81 21.63
N LEU A 235 -21.96 10.35 21.57
CA LEU A 235 -21.27 9.98 20.34
C LEU A 235 -22.00 8.87 19.57
N VAL A 236 -22.53 7.87 20.27
CA VAL A 236 -23.20 6.72 19.65
C VAL A 236 -24.50 7.18 19.01
N ILE A 237 -25.30 7.98 19.71
CA ILE A 237 -26.56 8.54 19.18
C ILE A 237 -26.29 9.39 17.95
N ARG A 238 -25.29 10.27 18.02
CA ARG A 238 -24.92 11.16 16.92
C ARG A 238 -24.45 10.36 15.69
N GLN A 239 -23.59 9.36 15.86
CA GLN A 239 -23.16 8.49 14.77
C GLN A 239 -24.33 7.71 14.16
N LYS A 240 -25.23 7.15 14.98
CA LYS A 240 -26.42 6.45 14.49
C LYS A 240 -27.37 7.36 13.73
N ALA A 241 -27.50 8.63 14.15
CA ALA A 241 -28.28 9.61 13.42
C ALA A 241 -27.63 9.95 12.07
N THR A 242 -26.31 10.12 12.02
CA THR A 242 -25.54 10.31 10.78
C THR A 242 -25.75 9.13 9.83
N ASP A 243 -25.56 7.89 10.28
CA ASP A 243 -25.74 6.67 9.49
C ASP A 243 -27.19 6.56 8.95
N ALA A 244 -28.17 6.86 9.80
CA ALA A 244 -29.57 6.83 9.42
C ALA A 244 -29.88 7.87 8.36
N LEU A 245 -29.44 9.11 8.53
CA LEU A 245 -29.64 10.20 7.58
C LEU A 245 -28.95 9.94 6.24
N ALA A 246 -27.71 9.46 6.26
CA ALA A 246 -26.99 9.05 5.06
C ALA A 246 -27.72 7.92 4.32
N ARG A 247 -28.33 6.97 5.04
CA ARG A 247 -29.16 5.92 4.42
C ARG A 247 -30.47 6.45 3.84
N VAL A 248 -31.11 7.41 4.51
CA VAL A 248 -32.33 8.04 3.95
C VAL A 248 -32.00 8.85 2.70
N ALA A 249 -30.84 9.52 2.67
CA ALA A 249 -30.30 10.26 1.53
C ALA A 249 -31.28 11.28 0.92
N ASP A 250 -32.13 11.89 1.75
CA ASP A 250 -33.15 12.83 1.29
C ASP A 250 -32.58 14.25 1.16
N SER A 251 -32.59 14.81 -0.06
CA SER A 251 -32.03 16.12 -0.34
C SER A 251 -32.85 17.31 0.20
N SER A 252 -34.06 17.09 0.75
CA SER A 252 -34.87 18.17 1.34
C SER A 252 -34.26 18.73 2.62
N ILE A 253 -33.41 17.96 3.31
CA ILE A 253 -32.77 18.38 4.57
C ILE A 253 -31.49 19.18 4.34
N VAL A 254 -30.99 19.28 3.11
CA VAL A 254 -29.74 19.96 2.78
C VAL A 254 -29.66 21.37 3.36
N PRO A 255 -30.70 22.25 3.25
CA PRO A 255 -30.65 23.57 3.86
C PRO A 255 -30.41 23.54 5.38
N ALA A 256 -31.00 22.57 6.09
CA ALA A 256 -30.82 22.44 7.53
C ALA A 256 -29.43 21.90 7.88
N ILE A 257 -28.88 20.96 7.10
CA ILE A 257 -27.52 20.45 7.29
C ILE A 257 -26.46 21.54 7.04
N MET A 258 -26.67 22.40 6.03
CA MET A 258 -25.75 23.52 5.77
C MET A 258 -25.63 24.48 6.96
N GLU A 259 -26.69 24.68 7.74
CA GLU A 259 -26.62 25.47 8.98
C GLU A 259 -25.82 24.75 10.08
N LEU A 260 -25.83 23.41 10.11
CA LEU A 260 -25.03 22.63 11.06
C LEU A 260 -23.53 22.69 10.77
N LEU A 261 -23.12 22.95 9.52
CA LEU A 261 -21.71 23.19 9.18
C LEU A 261 -21.12 24.43 9.87
N ARG A 262 -21.96 25.34 10.40
CA ARG A 262 -21.51 26.53 11.15
C ARG A 262 -21.58 26.33 12.66
N ASN A 263 -21.85 25.11 13.14
CA ASN A 263 -22.01 24.87 14.56
C ASN A 263 -20.67 25.03 15.31
N THR A 264 -20.72 25.55 16.54
CA THR A 264 -19.53 25.70 17.39
C THR A 264 -18.94 24.36 17.80
N ASP A 265 -19.78 23.32 17.96
CA ASP A 265 -19.33 21.97 18.27
C ASP A 265 -18.79 21.28 17.02
N VAL A 266 -17.49 20.95 17.07
CA VAL A 266 -16.77 20.26 16.00
C VAL A 266 -17.41 18.92 15.63
N ASN A 267 -17.96 18.19 16.61
CA ASN A 267 -18.57 16.89 16.35
C ASN A 267 -19.87 17.02 15.55
N VAL A 268 -20.60 18.12 15.74
CA VAL A 268 -21.80 18.43 14.96
C VAL A 268 -21.41 18.80 13.53
N ARG A 269 -20.34 19.58 13.33
CA ARG A 269 -19.83 19.91 12.00
C ARG A 269 -19.36 18.67 11.24
N ARG A 270 -18.58 17.78 11.88
CA ARG A 270 -18.17 16.50 11.29
C ARG A 270 -19.37 15.66 10.87
N ALA A 271 -20.34 15.50 11.76
CA ALA A 271 -21.56 14.75 11.46
C ALA A 271 -22.35 15.37 10.29
N ALA A 272 -22.42 16.70 10.21
CA ALA A 272 -23.05 17.39 9.09
C ALA A 272 -22.35 17.08 7.76
N VAL A 273 -21.01 17.15 7.70
CA VAL A 273 -20.24 16.79 6.49
C VAL A 273 -20.48 15.33 6.09
N SER A 274 -20.43 14.39 7.03
CA SER A 274 -20.71 12.97 6.75
C SER A 274 -22.13 12.73 6.22
N VAL A 275 -23.13 13.49 6.69
CA VAL A 275 -24.49 13.41 6.13
C VAL A 275 -24.52 13.94 4.69
N LEU A 276 -23.82 15.05 4.40
CA LEU A 276 -23.76 15.59 3.03
C LEU A 276 -23.07 14.62 2.06
N ASP A 277 -22.00 13.96 2.50
CA ASP A 277 -21.34 12.88 1.74
C ASP A 277 -22.29 11.72 1.46
N GLY A 278 -23.13 11.33 2.41
CA GLY A 278 -24.15 10.31 2.19
C GLY A 278 -25.24 10.72 1.19
N ILE A 279 -25.65 11.99 1.20
CA ILE A 279 -26.70 12.51 0.30
C ILE A 279 -26.18 12.70 -1.13
N LYS A 280 -24.90 13.07 -1.29
CA LYS A 280 -24.25 13.34 -2.59
C LYS A 280 -25.02 14.34 -3.48
N ASP A 281 -25.62 15.36 -2.87
CA ASP A 281 -26.33 16.40 -3.61
C ASP A 281 -25.35 17.46 -4.15
N PRO A 282 -25.27 17.69 -5.48
CA PRO A 282 -24.35 18.66 -6.08
C PRO A 282 -24.51 20.10 -5.56
N ARG A 283 -25.69 20.47 -5.04
CA ARG A 283 -25.93 21.80 -4.45
C ARG A 283 -25.08 22.07 -3.21
N THR A 284 -24.51 21.02 -2.62
CA THR A 284 -23.69 21.08 -1.41
C THR A 284 -22.22 21.43 -1.68
N ALA A 285 -21.76 21.36 -2.94
CA ALA A 285 -20.36 21.56 -3.31
C ALA A 285 -19.76 22.85 -2.72
N SER A 286 -20.46 23.99 -2.85
CA SER A 286 -19.97 25.27 -2.30
C SER A 286 -19.83 25.27 -0.78
N ALA A 287 -20.72 24.56 -0.07
CA ALA A 287 -20.65 24.46 1.38
C ALA A 287 -19.51 23.54 1.81
N LEU A 288 -19.29 22.44 1.10
CA LEU A 288 -18.17 21.52 1.35
C LEU A 288 -16.82 22.13 1.02
N VAL A 289 -16.70 22.95 -0.04
CA VAL A 289 -15.48 23.71 -0.36
C VAL A 289 -15.11 24.67 0.79
N LYS A 290 -16.11 25.27 1.46
CA LYS A 290 -15.86 26.04 2.68
C LYS A 290 -15.38 25.16 3.85
N GLY A 291 -15.85 23.91 3.91
CA GLY A 291 -15.39 22.90 4.88
C GLY A 291 -13.91 22.54 4.75
N LEU A 292 -13.31 22.69 3.56
CA LEU A 292 -11.86 22.55 3.38
C LEU A 292 -11.06 23.61 4.15
N LYS A 293 -11.70 24.71 4.56
CA LYS A 293 -11.12 25.78 5.37
C LYS A 293 -11.53 25.71 6.85
N ASP A 294 -12.08 24.58 7.30
CA ASP A 294 -12.46 24.42 8.71
C ASP A 294 -11.21 24.34 9.61
N GLY A 295 -11.31 24.89 10.81
CA GLY A 295 -10.22 24.85 11.80
C GLY A 295 -9.94 23.45 12.35
N ASP A 296 -10.87 22.50 12.18
CA ASP A 296 -10.67 21.10 12.56
C ASP A 296 -10.21 20.24 11.38
N TRP A 297 -9.09 19.55 11.55
CA TRP A 297 -8.46 18.73 10.50
C TRP A 297 -9.39 17.62 9.98
N TRP A 298 -10.21 17.00 10.85
CA TRP A 298 -11.08 15.90 10.45
C TRP A 298 -12.31 16.41 9.68
N VAL A 299 -12.80 17.63 9.97
CA VAL A 299 -13.80 18.28 9.12
C VAL A 299 -13.26 18.51 7.71
N ARG A 300 -12.01 18.97 7.58
CA ARG A 300 -11.37 19.17 6.27
C ARG A 300 -11.21 17.86 5.49
N GLU A 301 -10.78 16.80 6.15
CA GLU A 301 -10.65 15.47 5.55
C GLU A 301 -12.00 14.96 5.05
N LEU A 302 -13.04 14.98 5.89
CA LEU A 302 -14.38 14.56 5.49
C LEU A 302 -14.94 15.39 4.33
N ALA A 303 -14.64 16.69 4.31
CA ALA A 303 -15.06 17.57 3.21
C ALA A 303 -14.31 17.25 1.90
N THR A 304 -13.02 16.91 2.00
CA THR A 304 -12.19 16.46 0.87
C THR A 304 -12.74 15.15 0.30
N ASP A 305 -13.07 14.19 1.16
CA ASP A 305 -13.69 12.92 0.78
C ASP A 305 -15.02 13.15 0.07
N ALA A 306 -15.92 13.94 0.68
CA ALA A 306 -17.25 14.24 0.13
C ALA A 306 -17.17 14.94 -1.23
N LEU A 307 -16.24 15.89 -1.40
CA LEU A 307 -16.04 16.57 -2.68
C LEU A 307 -15.45 15.63 -3.74
N SER A 308 -14.53 14.75 -3.36
CA SER A 308 -13.94 13.76 -4.27
C SER A 308 -14.99 12.77 -4.78
N GLU A 309 -15.91 12.36 -3.91
CA GLU A 309 -17.04 11.47 -4.25
C GLU A 309 -18.13 12.16 -5.08
N LEU A 310 -18.39 13.46 -4.85
CA LEU A 310 -19.27 14.26 -5.69
C LEU A 310 -18.69 14.42 -7.11
N GLY A 311 -17.40 14.76 -7.19
CA GLY A 311 -16.65 14.94 -8.42
C GLY A 311 -17.27 15.97 -9.39
N GLY A 312 -16.84 15.88 -10.66
CA GLY A 312 -17.34 16.73 -11.75
C GLY A 312 -16.58 18.04 -11.92
N GLY A 313 -16.52 18.51 -13.17
CA GLY A 313 -15.67 19.66 -13.55
C GLY A 313 -15.98 20.96 -12.81
N HIS A 314 -17.23 21.20 -12.41
CA HIS A 314 -17.57 22.37 -11.59
C HIS A 314 -16.91 22.31 -10.21
N VAL A 315 -16.90 21.14 -9.56
CA VAL A 315 -16.23 20.96 -8.26
C VAL A 315 -14.73 21.15 -8.40
N SER A 316 -14.12 20.56 -9.44
CA SER A 316 -12.70 20.78 -9.76
C SER A 316 -12.37 22.26 -9.91
N GLN A 317 -13.18 23.03 -10.65
CA GLN A 317 -12.97 24.46 -10.84
C GLN A 317 -13.01 25.24 -9.52
N MET A 318 -13.91 24.87 -8.59
CA MET A 318 -14.01 25.53 -7.29
C MET A 318 -12.81 25.25 -6.38
N ILE A 319 -12.21 24.08 -6.48
CA ILE A 319 -11.06 23.66 -5.65
C ILE A 319 -9.73 24.15 -6.25
N MET A 320 -9.69 24.43 -7.56
CA MET A 320 -8.47 24.84 -8.27
C MET A 320 -7.81 26.08 -7.65
N GLU A 321 -8.59 27.05 -7.18
CA GLU A 321 -8.06 28.25 -6.50
C GLU A 321 -7.39 27.93 -5.17
N LEU A 322 -7.85 26.87 -4.48
CA LEU A 322 -7.33 26.46 -3.17
C LEU A 322 -5.94 25.82 -3.25
N LEU A 323 -5.47 25.45 -4.44
CA LEU A 323 -4.11 25.00 -4.63
C LEU A 323 -3.08 26.12 -4.36
N ASN A 324 -3.49 27.40 -4.44
CA ASN A 324 -2.61 28.54 -4.16
C ASN A 324 -2.96 29.25 -2.84
N ASP A 325 -3.64 28.58 -1.91
CA ASP A 325 -4.00 29.17 -0.63
C ASP A 325 -2.76 29.40 0.26
N ASP A 326 -2.77 30.45 1.08
CA ASP A 326 -1.65 30.77 1.97
C ASP A 326 -1.46 29.69 3.06
N ASP A 327 -2.55 29.05 3.48
CA ASP A 327 -2.53 27.99 4.49
C ASP A 327 -2.13 26.64 3.86
N GLU A 328 -1.05 26.03 4.37
CA GLU A 328 -0.58 24.73 3.91
C GLU A 328 -1.67 23.66 4.04
N ASP A 329 -2.44 23.64 5.13
CA ASP A 329 -3.46 22.61 5.36
C ASP A 329 -4.60 22.68 4.33
N ILE A 330 -4.88 23.87 3.79
CA ILE A 330 -5.87 24.06 2.72
C ILE A 330 -5.28 23.56 1.40
N ARG A 331 -4.04 23.92 1.07
CA ARG A 331 -3.34 23.41 -0.13
C ARG A 331 -3.25 21.89 -0.10
N ARG A 332 -2.96 21.32 1.07
CA ARG A 332 -2.93 19.89 1.37
C ARG A 332 -4.27 19.21 1.00
N CYS A 333 -5.40 19.75 1.45
CA CYS A 333 -6.71 19.22 1.09
C CYS A 333 -7.00 19.33 -0.42
N ALA A 334 -6.64 20.46 -1.04
CA ALA A 334 -6.87 20.68 -2.47
C ALA A 334 -6.07 19.69 -3.35
N VAL A 335 -4.80 19.45 -3.02
CA VAL A 335 -3.97 18.50 -3.78
C VAL A 335 -4.39 17.03 -3.53
N GLU A 336 -4.85 16.69 -2.33
CA GLU A 336 -5.41 15.37 -2.02
C GLU A 336 -6.70 15.10 -2.82
N PHE A 337 -7.56 16.11 -3.00
CA PHE A 337 -8.71 16.00 -3.90
C PHE A 337 -8.28 15.64 -5.34
N PHE A 338 -7.26 16.30 -5.89
CA PHE A 338 -6.77 16.00 -7.24
C PHE A 338 -5.97 14.70 -7.36
N CYS A 339 -5.53 14.09 -6.26
CA CYS A 339 -5.06 12.71 -6.27
C CYS A 339 -6.21 11.72 -6.58
N ARG A 340 -7.45 12.07 -6.25
CA ARG A 340 -8.62 11.20 -6.46
C ARG A 340 -9.40 11.58 -7.72
N VAL A 341 -9.50 12.88 -8.01
CA VAL A 341 -10.19 13.43 -9.17
C VAL A 341 -9.16 13.84 -10.23
N LYS A 342 -9.07 13.03 -11.29
CA LYS A 342 -8.12 13.19 -12.39
C LYS A 342 -8.61 14.21 -13.41
N ASP A 343 -8.60 15.50 -13.05
CA ASP A 343 -8.98 16.58 -13.96
C ASP A 343 -7.76 17.09 -14.76
N PRO A 344 -7.74 16.94 -16.10
CA PRO A 344 -6.63 17.44 -16.92
C PRO A 344 -6.41 18.96 -16.81
N ASN A 345 -7.44 19.74 -16.46
CA ASN A 345 -7.31 21.19 -16.29
C ASN A 345 -6.52 21.57 -15.03
N ALA A 346 -6.32 20.62 -14.10
CA ALA A 346 -5.50 20.83 -12.92
C ALA A 346 -3.99 20.72 -13.21
N PHE A 347 -3.58 20.34 -14.44
CA PHE A 347 -2.18 20.11 -14.77
C PHE A 347 -1.27 21.31 -14.44
N ASP A 348 -1.55 22.51 -14.94
CA ASP A 348 -0.68 23.67 -14.72
C ASP A 348 -0.65 24.12 -13.24
N PRO A 349 -1.79 24.20 -12.53
CA PRO A 349 -1.78 24.43 -11.08
C PRO A 349 -0.98 23.38 -10.29
N LEU A 350 -1.16 22.09 -10.58
CA LEU A 350 -0.41 21.02 -9.92
C LEU A 350 1.08 21.06 -10.25
N LEU A 351 1.44 21.49 -11.46
CA LEU A 351 2.83 21.68 -11.87
C LEU A 351 3.52 22.77 -11.05
N ALA A 352 2.82 23.85 -10.72
CA ALA A 352 3.34 24.92 -9.88
C ALA A 352 3.65 24.44 -8.45
N LEU A 353 2.84 23.51 -7.92
CA LEU A 353 3.03 22.91 -6.59
C LEU A 353 4.27 22.03 -6.45
N LEU A 354 4.95 21.68 -7.55
CA LEU A 354 6.26 21.02 -7.48
C LEU A 354 7.35 21.90 -6.83
N ALA A 355 7.09 23.21 -6.69
CA ALA A 355 7.96 24.16 -6.02
C ALA A 355 7.41 24.64 -4.66
N ASP A 356 6.38 23.98 -4.11
CA ASP A 356 5.76 24.36 -2.84
C ASP A 356 6.74 24.24 -1.66
N GLU A 357 6.59 25.12 -0.67
CA GLU A 357 7.40 25.11 0.55
C GLU A 357 7.15 23.85 1.38
N ASP A 358 5.91 23.35 1.39
CA ASP A 358 5.51 22.15 2.11
C ASP A 358 5.84 20.88 1.31
N TRP A 359 6.64 20.00 1.91
CA TRP A 359 7.10 18.76 1.28
C TRP A 359 5.94 17.81 0.94
N TRP A 360 4.89 17.78 1.77
CA TRP A 360 3.74 16.91 1.56
C TRP A 360 2.89 17.40 0.38
N VAL A 361 2.71 18.72 0.23
CA VAL A 361 2.11 19.30 -0.98
C VAL A 361 2.91 18.94 -2.23
N ARG A 362 4.25 19.07 -2.20
CA ARG A 362 5.11 18.65 -3.34
C ARG A 362 4.94 17.17 -3.69
N GLU A 363 4.96 16.28 -2.69
CA GLU A 363 4.77 14.84 -2.87
C GLU A 363 3.41 14.50 -3.51
N LYS A 364 2.35 15.12 -3.00
CA LYS A 364 1.00 14.91 -3.52
C LYS A 364 0.83 15.51 -4.92
N ALA A 365 1.48 16.63 -5.22
CA ALA A 365 1.50 17.19 -6.57
C ALA A 365 2.18 16.26 -7.57
N ILE A 366 3.32 15.64 -7.21
CA ILE A 366 3.98 14.59 -8.02
C ILE A 366 2.99 13.44 -8.29
N THR A 367 2.32 12.96 -7.25
CA THR A 367 1.34 11.86 -7.35
C THR A 367 0.17 12.24 -8.25
N ALA A 368 -0.44 13.41 -8.04
CA ALA A 368 -1.58 13.89 -8.82
C ALA A 368 -1.22 14.08 -10.30
N LEU A 369 -0.07 14.69 -10.61
CA LEU A 369 0.43 14.82 -11.99
C LEU A 369 0.66 13.46 -12.66
N GLY A 370 1.20 12.50 -11.90
CA GLY A 370 1.34 11.12 -12.37
C GLY A 370 0.00 10.48 -12.74
N LEU A 371 -1.04 10.71 -11.93
CA LEU A 371 -2.39 10.19 -12.13
C LEU A 371 -3.17 10.91 -13.23
N VAL A 372 -2.92 12.21 -13.45
CA VAL A 372 -3.41 12.95 -14.63
C VAL A 372 -2.82 12.35 -15.92
N GLY A 373 -1.56 11.90 -15.86
CA GLY A 373 -0.94 11.11 -16.93
C GLY A 373 -0.43 11.93 -18.12
N ASP A 374 -0.32 13.26 -17.99
CA ASP A 374 0.18 14.11 -19.06
C ASP A 374 1.73 14.01 -19.15
N PRO A 375 2.29 13.59 -20.31
CA PRO A 375 3.73 13.42 -20.49
C PRO A 375 4.56 14.69 -20.29
N ARG A 376 3.95 15.87 -20.38
CA ARG A 376 4.62 17.15 -20.08
C ARG A 376 5.18 17.17 -18.65
N ALA A 377 4.58 16.44 -17.71
CA ALA A 377 5.06 16.37 -16.32
C ALA A 377 6.41 15.66 -16.16
N ILE A 378 6.79 14.76 -17.09
CA ILE A 378 7.96 13.87 -16.94
C ILE A 378 9.24 14.68 -16.66
N THR A 379 9.51 15.71 -17.45
CA THR A 379 10.72 16.54 -17.29
C THR A 379 10.70 17.34 -16.00
N HIS A 380 9.53 17.78 -15.54
CA HIS A 380 9.41 18.58 -14.31
C HIS A 380 9.54 17.71 -13.06
N ILE A 381 8.85 16.57 -13.01
CA ILE A 381 8.94 15.61 -11.91
C ILE A 381 10.37 15.07 -11.79
N THR A 382 11.03 14.74 -12.91
CA THR A 382 12.40 14.19 -12.89
C THR A 382 13.44 15.18 -12.33
N LYS A 383 13.21 16.49 -12.43
CA LYS A 383 14.12 17.51 -11.84
C LYS A 383 14.17 17.45 -10.32
N LEU A 384 13.16 16.87 -9.67
CA LEU A 384 13.10 16.69 -8.22
C LEU A 384 13.91 15.49 -7.71
N VAL A 385 14.72 14.84 -8.55
CA VAL A 385 15.57 13.69 -8.17
C VAL A 385 16.52 13.96 -6.99
N ASN A 386 16.85 15.24 -6.75
CA ASN A 386 17.71 15.67 -5.63
C ASN A 386 16.91 16.18 -4.41
N ASP A 387 15.58 16.26 -4.50
CA ASP A 387 14.73 16.60 -3.36
C ASP A 387 14.50 15.36 -2.50
N GLY A 388 15.29 15.21 -1.44
CA GLY A 388 15.29 14.03 -0.59
C GLY A 388 13.95 13.73 0.12
N GLU A 389 13.06 14.72 0.25
CA GLU A 389 11.76 14.54 0.91
C GLU A 389 10.75 13.85 -0.03
N VAL A 390 10.82 14.13 -1.33
CA VAL A 390 9.82 13.68 -2.31
C VAL A 390 10.37 12.74 -3.38
N LYS A 391 11.70 12.54 -3.44
CA LYS A 391 12.37 11.70 -4.43
C LYS A 391 11.77 10.30 -4.58
N TRP A 392 11.28 9.72 -3.48
CA TRP A 392 10.69 8.38 -3.46
C TRP A 392 9.36 8.29 -4.22
N ALA A 393 8.62 9.40 -4.35
CA ALA A 393 7.33 9.45 -5.04
C ALA A 393 7.48 9.53 -6.57
N ILE A 394 8.64 10.03 -7.06
CA ILE A 394 8.92 10.24 -8.48
C ILE A 394 8.70 8.96 -9.31
N PRO A 395 9.24 7.79 -8.95
CA PRO A 395 9.10 6.62 -9.81
C PRO A 395 7.65 6.13 -9.92
N GLY A 396 6.87 6.21 -8.84
CA GLY A 396 5.45 5.88 -8.86
C GLY A 396 4.66 6.76 -9.82
N ALA A 397 4.90 8.08 -9.77
CA ALA A 397 4.25 9.04 -10.67
C ALA A 397 4.64 8.83 -12.14
N LEU A 398 5.93 8.61 -12.43
CA LEU A 398 6.41 8.30 -13.78
C LEU A 398 5.80 7.00 -14.31
N GLY A 399 5.69 5.97 -13.47
CA GLY A 399 5.00 4.72 -13.82
C GLY A 399 3.52 4.94 -14.16
N ALA A 400 2.83 5.79 -13.41
CA ALA A 400 1.42 6.12 -13.64
C ALA A 400 1.18 6.89 -14.96
N ILE A 401 2.14 7.72 -15.41
CA ILE A 401 2.10 8.38 -16.73
C ILE A 401 2.14 7.35 -17.87
N GLY A 402 2.92 6.27 -17.70
CA GLY A 402 2.80 5.07 -18.54
C GLY A 402 3.34 5.16 -19.98
N THR A 403 3.92 6.29 -20.40
CA THR A 403 4.46 6.45 -21.78
C THR A 403 5.91 5.95 -21.92
N ASP A 404 6.33 5.58 -23.14
CA ASP A 404 7.71 5.18 -23.45
C ASP A 404 8.78 6.17 -22.98
N ALA A 405 8.44 7.46 -22.92
CA ALA A 405 9.33 8.52 -22.47
C ALA A 405 9.77 8.36 -20.99
N VAL A 406 9.04 7.58 -20.18
CA VAL A 406 9.39 7.35 -18.76
C VAL A 406 10.42 6.24 -18.56
N LEU A 407 10.69 5.42 -19.57
CA LEU A 407 11.59 4.26 -19.46
C LEU A 407 12.99 4.67 -19.02
N LYS A 408 13.61 5.64 -19.69
CA LYS A 408 14.97 6.11 -19.37
C LYS A 408 15.05 6.80 -18.00
N PRO A 409 14.16 7.76 -17.65
CA PRO A 409 14.10 8.33 -16.31
C PRO A 409 13.96 7.27 -15.22
N LEU A 410 13.00 6.33 -15.35
CA LEU A 410 12.78 5.27 -14.36
C LEU A 410 13.98 4.33 -14.21
N ALA A 411 14.60 3.91 -15.32
CA ALA A 411 15.78 3.05 -15.29
C ALA A 411 16.97 3.69 -14.54
N SER A 412 17.06 5.02 -14.51
CA SER A 412 18.12 5.71 -13.76
C SER A 412 17.97 5.52 -12.23
N PHE A 413 16.74 5.43 -11.73
CA PHE A 413 16.44 5.22 -10.31
C PHE A 413 16.72 3.79 -9.82
N LEU A 414 16.93 2.83 -10.73
CA LEU A 414 17.37 1.46 -10.36
C LEU A 414 18.79 1.43 -9.78
N LYS A 415 19.55 2.52 -9.88
CA LYS A 415 20.91 2.64 -9.30
C LYS A 415 20.92 3.51 -8.04
N ASP A 416 19.75 3.89 -7.53
CA ASP A 416 19.66 4.79 -6.39
C ASP A 416 20.26 4.16 -5.13
N PRO A 417 21.05 4.91 -4.32
CA PRO A 417 21.54 4.37 -3.05
C PRO A 417 20.41 3.93 -2.11
N GLN A 418 19.24 4.60 -2.17
CA GLN A 418 18.10 4.24 -1.33
C GLN A 418 17.30 3.09 -1.94
N LYS A 419 17.27 1.95 -1.23
CA LYS A 419 16.50 0.77 -1.62
C LYS A 419 15.04 1.07 -1.94
N GLN A 420 14.40 1.92 -1.14
CA GLN A 420 12.98 2.27 -1.30
C GLN A 420 12.71 2.91 -2.67
N VAL A 421 13.62 3.79 -3.12
CA VAL A 421 13.55 4.46 -4.42
C VAL A 421 13.78 3.45 -5.55
N ARG A 422 14.78 2.56 -5.41
CA ARG A 422 15.02 1.49 -6.39
C ARG A 422 13.81 0.58 -6.55
N LEU A 423 13.18 0.20 -5.44
CA LEU A 423 12.01 -0.69 -5.43
C LEU A 423 10.79 -0.03 -6.09
N ALA A 424 10.55 1.25 -5.79
CA ALA A 424 9.50 2.03 -6.44
C ALA A 424 9.71 2.10 -7.96
N ALA A 425 10.95 2.37 -8.40
CA ALA A 425 11.30 2.40 -9.82
C ALA A 425 11.13 1.04 -10.51
N LEU A 426 11.56 -0.04 -9.86
CA LEU A 426 11.41 -1.39 -10.39
C LEU A 426 9.94 -1.79 -10.51
N THR A 427 9.11 -1.44 -9.53
CA THR A 427 7.67 -1.72 -9.55
C THR A 427 6.97 -0.91 -10.64
N ALA A 428 7.32 0.38 -10.78
CA ALA A 428 6.83 1.23 -11.86
C ALA A 428 7.18 0.65 -13.24
N LEU A 429 8.46 0.30 -13.46
CA LEU A 429 8.92 -0.34 -14.69
C LEU A 429 8.17 -1.63 -14.98
N ALA A 430 8.03 -2.52 -13.99
CA ALA A 430 7.30 -3.79 -14.15
C ALA A 430 5.84 -3.61 -14.59
N GLY A 431 5.22 -2.47 -14.26
CA GLY A 431 3.87 -2.13 -14.69
C GLY A 431 3.75 -1.65 -16.15
N LEU A 432 4.85 -1.19 -16.77
CA LEU A 432 4.83 -0.63 -18.12
C LEU A 432 4.75 -1.71 -19.20
N ASP A 433 4.19 -1.36 -20.36
CA ASP A 433 4.19 -2.21 -21.55
C ASP A 433 4.86 -1.47 -22.72
N VAL A 434 6.19 -1.37 -22.64
CA VAL A 434 7.02 -0.56 -23.55
C VAL A 434 8.24 -1.36 -24.05
N GLU A 435 8.72 -1.03 -25.25
CA GLU A 435 9.91 -1.66 -25.83
C GLU A 435 11.16 -1.34 -25.01
N GLY A 436 12.09 -2.30 -24.88
CA GLY A 436 13.33 -2.14 -24.10
C GLY A 436 13.17 -2.30 -22.58
N LEU A 437 11.96 -2.60 -22.09
CA LEU A 437 11.70 -2.79 -20.66
C LEU A 437 12.50 -3.96 -20.06
N VAL A 438 12.60 -5.07 -20.77
CA VAL A 438 13.33 -6.26 -20.32
C VAL A 438 14.79 -5.91 -20.04
N ASP A 439 15.43 -5.19 -20.96
CA ASP A 439 16.83 -4.79 -20.84
C ASP A 439 17.03 -3.77 -19.72
N ALA A 440 16.05 -2.88 -19.48
CA ALA A 440 16.08 -1.96 -18.37
C ALA A 440 15.99 -2.65 -16.99
N ILE A 441 15.23 -3.75 -16.87
CA ILE A 441 15.05 -4.48 -15.61
C ILE A 441 16.19 -5.47 -15.33
N LYS A 442 16.80 -6.08 -16.36
CA LYS A 442 17.89 -7.09 -16.22
C LYS A 442 18.93 -6.72 -15.15
N PRO A 443 19.49 -5.49 -15.09
CA PRO A 443 20.47 -5.12 -14.07
C PRO A 443 19.97 -5.27 -12.62
N ALA A 444 18.68 -5.01 -12.36
CA ALA A 444 18.10 -5.10 -11.01
C ALA A 444 17.97 -6.55 -10.52
N ALA A 445 17.99 -7.53 -11.41
CA ALA A 445 18.05 -8.95 -11.05
C ALA A 445 19.41 -9.37 -10.46
N LEU A 446 20.41 -8.50 -10.55
CA LEU A 446 21.74 -8.64 -9.97
C LEU A 446 21.99 -7.64 -8.83
N ASP A 447 20.95 -6.97 -8.30
CA ASP A 447 21.08 -6.05 -7.17
C ASP A 447 21.60 -6.79 -5.92
N ASP A 448 22.38 -6.11 -5.08
CA ASP A 448 22.92 -6.70 -3.85
C ASP A 448 21.81 -7.05 -2.85
N ASP A 449 20.68 -6.32 -2.87
CA ASP A 449 19.54 -6.58 -2.01
C ASP A 449 18.68 -7.76 -2.51
N PRO A 450 18.41 -8.78 -1.66
CA PRO A 450 17.62 -9.96 -2.07
C PRO A 450 16.20 -9.65 -2.55
N GLN A 451 15.53 -8.66 -1.94
CA GLN A 451 14.16 -8.30 -2.30
C GLN A 451 14.12 -7.64 -3.69
N MET A 452 15.12 -6.79 -3.99
CA MET A 452 15.28 -6.20 -5.32
C MET A 452 15.44 -7.28 -6.40
N ARG A 453 16.30 -8.28 -6.17
CA ARG A 453 16.48 -9.39 -7.11
C ARG A 453 15.20 -10.18 -7.33
N GLU A 454 14.50 -10.52 -6.26
CA GLU A 454 13.25 -11.29 -6.32
C GLU A 454 12.19 -10.56 -7.16
N VAL A 455 11.96 -9.27 -6.89
CA VAL A 455 10.99 -8.46 -7.62
C VAL A 455 11.39 -8.32 -9.09
N ALA A 456 12.68 -8.15 -9.38
CA ALA A 456 13.17 -8.02 -10.76
C ALA A 456 13.02 -9.33 -11.55
N LEU A 457 13.37 -10.47 -10.95
CA LEU A 457 13.20 -11.79 -11.56
C LEU A 457 11.73 -12.12 -11.80
N LYS A 458 10.85 -11.76 -10.85
CA LYS A 458 9.40 -11.88 -11.02
C LYS A 458 8.90 -11.01 -12.18
N ALA A 459 9.28 -9.73 -12.22
CA ALA A 459 8.90 -8.81 -13.28
C ALA A 459 9.35 -9.31 -14.67
N LEU A 460 10.60 -9.78 -14.78
CA LEU A 460 11.12 -10.38 -16.01
C LEU A 460 10.32 -11.63 -16.41
N ARG A 461 10.00 -12.50 -15.46
CA ARG A 461 9.17 -13.69 -15.71
C ARG A 461 7.78 -13.31 -16.21
N ASP A 462 7.14 -12.34 -15.57
CA ASP A 462 5.79 -11.90 -15.92
C ASP A 462 5.78 -11.26 -17.33
N LYS A 463 6.82 -10.51 -17.70
CA LYS A 463 6.93 -9.86 -19.02
C LYS A 463 7.35 -10.79 -20.15
N THR A 464 8.15 -11.81 -19.88
CA THR A 464 8.70 -12.68 -20.94
C THR A 464 8.15 -14.10 -20.94
N GLY A 465 7.33 -14.47 -19.94
CA GLY A 465 6.74 -15.81 -19.80
C GLY A 465 7.73 -16.94 -19.47
N ARG A 466 8.99 -16.61 -19.14
CA ARG A 466 10.06 -17.60 -18.85
C ARG A 466 10.78 -17.26 -17.54
N VAL A 467 11.33 -18.28 -16.89
CA VAL A 467 12.13 -18.09 -15.67
C VAL A 467 13.54 -17.64 -16.07
N TRP A 468 14.05 -16.61 -15.39
CA TRP A 468 15.40 -16.11 -15.60
C TRP A 468 16.30 -16.50 -14.43
N GLY A 469 17.55 -16.88 -14.72
CA GLY A 469 18.60 -17.12 -13.71
C GLY A 469 19.60 -15.97 -13.63
N SER A 470 20.11 -15.65 -12.44
CA SER A 470 21.10 -14.58 -12.25
C SER A 470 22.37 -14.78 -13.09
N ASP A 471 22.85 -16.02 -13.25
CA ASP A 471 24.03 -16.32 -14.07
C ASP A 471 23.78 -16.11 -15.57
N GLU A 472 22.57 -16.46 -16.06
CA GLU A 472 22.16 -16.20 -17.45
C GLU A 472 22.08 -14.70 -17.71
N ILE A 473 21.45 -13.94 -16.80
CA ILE A 473 21.35 -12.48 -16.90
C ILE A 473 22.74 -11.84 -16.90
N ALA A 474 23.63 -12.28 -16.01
CA ALA A 474 25.00 -11.77 -15.95
C ALA A 474 25.78 -12.04 -17.24
N ALA A 475 25.58 -13.21 -17.87
CA ALA A 475 26.17 -13.54 -19.16
C ALA A 475 25.58 -12.71 -20.32
N ASP A 476 24.26 -12.47 -20.30
CA ASP A 476 23.57 -11.70 -21.34
C ASP A 476 23.96 -10.22 -21.30
N ILE A 477 24.04 -9.61 -20.11
CA ILE A 477 24.55 -8.24 -19.92
C ILE A 477 26.00 -8.12 -20.42
N LYS A 478 26.85 -9.12 -20.14
CA LYS A 478 28.24 -9.15 -20.65
C LYS A 478 28.28 -9.23 -22.18
N LYS A 479 27.40 -10.03 -22.78
CA LYS A 479 27.29 -10.21 -24.24
C LYS A 479 26.78 -8.94 -24.94
N GLU A 480 25.83 -8.23 -24.34
CA GLU A 480 25.33 -6.94 -24.86
C GLU A 480 26.38 -5.83 -24.75
N ARG A 481 27.14 -5.76 -23.64
CA ARG A 481 28.28 -4.82 -23.52
C ARG A 481 29.37 -5.09 -24.56
N GLY A 482 29.60 -6.36 -24.91
CA GLY A 482 30.49 -6.76 -26.00
C GLY A 482 29.94 -6.51 -27.42
N LYS A 483 28.67 -6.12 -27.56
CA LYS A 483 27.98 -5.79 -28.82
C LYS A 483 27.85 -4.29 -29.10
N LYS A 484 28.52 -3.42 -28.32
CA LYS A 484 28.60 -2.00 -28.69
C LYS A 484 29.08 -1.87 -30.13
N ALA A 485 28.38 -1.05 -30.93
CA ALA A 485 28.66 -0.87 -32.35
C ALA A 485 30.17 -0.67 -32.56
N ILE A 486 30.78 -1.54 -33.39
CA ILE A 486 32.17 -1.35 -33.80
C ILE A 486 32.17 -0.04 -34.57
N ALA A 487 32.84 0.97 -34.03
CA ALA A 487 32.91 2.28 -34.69
C ALA A 487 33.47 2.12 -36.11
N GLU A 488 32.78 2.69 -37.09
CA GLU A 488 33.10 2.56 -38.51
C GLU A 488 34.07 3.65 -38.95
N ALA A 489 34.80 3.40 -40.04
CA ALA A 489 35.74 4.37 -40.59
C ALA A 489 34.99 5.66 -40.99
N GLY A 490 35.40 6.79 -40.41
CA GLY A 490 34.78 8.10 -40.61
C GLY A 490 33.91 8.58 -39.44
N ASP A 491 33.62 7.73 -38.45
CA ASP A 491 32.85 8.13 -37.27
C ASP A 491 33.53 9.25 -36.48
N LEU A 492 32.73 10.19 -35.99
CA LEU A 492 33.12 11.21 -35.02
C LEU A 492 32.53 10.85 -33.67
N LEU A 493 33.39 10.53 -32.71
CA LEU A 493 33.00 10.08 -31.36
C LEU A 493 33.48 11.08 -30.32
N THR A 494 32.66 11.38 -29.32
CA THR A 494 33.13 12.14 -28.15
C THR A 494 33.52 11.16 -27.05
N GLU A 495 34.82 11.02 -26.80
CA GLU A 495 35.39 9.98 -25.93
C GLU A 495 36.36 10.57 -24.89
N ALA A 496 36.49 9.86 -23.77
CA ALA A 496 37.59 10.09 -22.85
C ALA A 496 38.81 9.34 -23.36
N ILE A 497 39.94 10.05 -23.47
CA ILE A 497 41.18 9.57 -24.06
C ILE A 497 42.22 9.48 -22.97
N VAL A 498 42.77 8.29 -22.78
CA VAL A 498 43.83 7.99 -21.83
C VAL A 498 45.08 7.64 -22.61
N VAL A 499 46.14 8.40 -22.40
CA VAL A 499 47.49 8.07 -22.88
C VAL A 499 48.31 7.65 -21.67
N VAL A 500 48.99 6.52 -21.78
CA VAL A 500 49.92 6.03 -20.76
C VAL A 500 51.22 5.62 -21.41
N ASP A 501 52.33 6.09 -20.86
CA ASP A 501 53.66 5.92 -21.44
C ASP A 501 54.68 5.48 -20.39
N LEU A 502 55.61 4.59 -20.75
CA LEU A 502 56.68 4.16 -19.86
C LEU A 502 57.80 5.21 -19.80
N CYS A 503 58.16 5.60 -18.58
CA CYS A 503 59.30 6.49 -18.33
C CYS A 503 60.62 5.78 -18.59
N LYS A 504 61.58 6.50 -19.20
CA LYS A 504 62.98 6.05 -19.41
C LYS A 504 63.08 4.74 -20.21
N SER A 505 62.09 4.43 -21.05
CA SER A 505 62.07 3.24 -21.92
C SER A 505 63.35 3.12 -22.76
N THR A 506 63.87 4.23 -23.29
CA THR A 506 65.12 4.28 -24.07
C THR A 506 66.38 3.99 -23.23
N ASP A 507 66.43 4.50 -21.99
CA ASP A 507 67.54 4.24 -21.08
C ASP A 507 67.55 2.77 -20.65
N THR A 508 66.36 2.21 -20.38
CA THR A 508 66.19 0.79 -20.06
C THR A 508 66.57 -0.11 -21.24
N ALA A 509 66.20 0.25 -22.47
CA ALA A 509 66.62 -0.46 -23.68
C ALA A 509 68.15 -0.45 -23.83
N SER A 510 68.78 0.70 -23.59
CA SER A 510 70.24 0.87 -23.68
C SER A 510 70.99 0.07 -22.60
N ALA A 511 70.43 -0.03 -21.40
CA ALA A 511 71.06 -0.70 -20.27
C ALA A 511 70.79 -2.22 -20.19
N TYR A 512 69.61 -2.68 -20.62
CA TYR A 512 69.13 -4.04 -20.41
C TYR A 512 68.59 -4.74 -21.68
N GLY A 513 68.62 -4.06 -22.83
CA GLY A 513 68.19 -4.57 -24.13
C GLY A 513 66.69 -4.41 -24.40
N ASP A 514 66.31 -4.41 -25.69
CA ASP A 514 64.93 -4.20 -26.15
C ASP A 514 63.93 -5.21 -25.58
N HIS A 515 64.37 -6.43 -25.28
CA HIS A 515 63.54 -7.47 -24.66
C HIS A 515 63.05 -7.08 -23.25
N ALA A 516 63.81 -6.28 -22.50
CA ALA A 516 63.39 -5.81 -21.18
C ALA A 516 62.22 -4.84 -21.30
N VAL A 517 62.31 -3.87 -22.22
CA VAL A 517 61.25 -2.90 -22.50
C VAL A 517 60.01 -3.60 -23.05
N PHE A 518 60.18 -4.55 -23.97
CA PHE A 518 59.07 -5.35 -24.50
C PHE A 518 58.28 -6.07 -23.40
N ASN A 519 58.97 -6.69 -22.44
CA ASN A 519 58.33 -7.35 -21.30
C ASN A 519 57.62 -6.35 -20.39
N MET A 520 58.20 -5.18 -20.16
CA MET A 520 57.59 -4.12 -19.35
C MET A 520 56.31 -3.56 -20.00
N VAL A 521 56.33 -3.32 -21.32
CA VAL A 521 55.14 -2.93 -22.09
C VAL A 521 54.08 -4.02 -22.04
N GLY A 522 54.49 -5.29 -22.16
CA GLY A 522 53.59 -6.44 -22.05
C GLY A 522 52.92 -6.54 -20.67
N ASP A 523 53.67 -6.33 -19.60
CA ASP A 523 53.14 -6.33 -18.23
C ASP A 523 52.19 -5.14 -17.98
N LEU A 524 52.57 -3.94 -18.42
CA LEU A 524 51.69 -2.76 -18.37
C LEU A 524 50.39 -3.02 -19.16
N GLY A 525 50.51 -3.64 -20.33
CA GLY A 525 49.38 -4.02 -21.17
C GLY A 525 48.40 -4.94 -20.46
N LYS A 526 48.89 -5.99 -19.77
CA LYS A 526 48.07 -6.91 -18.97
C LYS A 526 47.36 -6.23 -17.81
N ILE A 527 48.04 -5.29 -17.13
CA ILE A 527 47.44 -4.52 -16.04
C ILE A 527 46.27 -3.69 -16.57
N ILE A 528 46.50 -2.97 -17.67
CA ILE A 528 45.47 -2.15 -18.32
C ILE A 528 44.31 -3.02 -18.81
N ASP A 529 44.60 -4.14 -19.48
CA ASP A 529 43.54 -5.03 -19.98
C ASP A 529 42.67 -5.55 -18.86
N SER A 530 43.26 -6.09 -17.79
CA SER A 530 42.51 -6.58 -16.64
C SER A 530 41.63 -5.52 -15.98
N ILE A 531 42.04 -4.25 -15.95
CA ILE A 531 41.19 -3.17 -15.41
C ILE A 531 40.08 -2.84 -16.41
N THR A 532 40.42 -2.66 -17.68
CA THR A 532 39.46 -2.28 -18.72
C THR A 532 38.43 -3.36 -19.04
N ASP A 533 38.72 -4.63 -18.76
CA ASP A 533 37.74 -5.71 -18.86
C ASP A 533 36.61 -5.56 -17.83
N ASP A 534 36.88 -4.93 -16.68
CA ASP A 534 35.89 -4.67 -15.63
C ASP A 534 35.12 -3.37 -15.86
N ILE A 535 35.83 -2.27 -16.17
CA ILE A 535 35.23 -0.92 -16.29
C ILE A 535 34.85 -0.52 -17.73
N GLY A 536 35.22 -1.32 -18.72
CA GLY A 536 34.93 -1.14 -20.15
C GLY A 536 35.88 -0.18 -20.87
N LYS A 537 36.38 -0.57 -22.05
CA LYS A 537 37.11 0.30 -23.00
C LYS A 537 36.42 0.33 -24.35
N ASN A 538 36.54 1.43 -25.08
CA ASN A 538 36.04 1.58 -26.45
C ASN A 538 37.11 1.21 -27.48
N TYR A 539 38.36 1.62 -27.24
CA TYR A 539 39.50 1.35 -28.11
C TYR A 539 40.78 1.21 -27.29
N LYS A 540 41.74 0.40 -27.76
CA LYS A 540 43.09 0.33 -27.22
C LYS A 540 44.10 0.09 -28.33
N LYS A 541 45.20 0.84 -28.32
CA LYS A 541 46.34 0.70 -29.23
C LYS A 541 47.65 0.81 -28.46
N SER A 542 48.67 0.06 -28.89
CA SER A 542 50.04 0.27 -28.41
C SER A 542 50.70 1.42 -29.17
N THR A 543 51.42 2.27 -28.45
CA THR A 543 52.19 3.41 -29.00
C THR A 543 53.69 3.11 -29.14
N GLY A 544 54.10 1.88 -28.84
CA GLY A 544 55.51 1.46 -28.75
C GLY A 544 55.89 1.14 -27.31
N ASP A 545 56.08 2.18 -26.50
CA ASP A 545 56.40 2.14 -25.07
C ASP A 545 55.21 2.46 -24.14
N GLY A 546 54.02 2.53 -24.72
CA GLY A 546 52.80 2.89 -24.01
C GLY A 546 51.53 2.39 -24.69
N PHE A 547 50.41 2.93 -24.22
CA PHE A 547 49.08 2.65 -24.75
C PHE A 547 48.23 3.91 -24.86
N LEU A 548 47.43 3.96 -25.92
CA LEU A 548 46.28 4.84 -26.03
C LEU A 548 45.02 4.01 -25.78
N VAL A 549 44.16 4.46 -24.87
CA VAL A 549 42.88 3.82 -24.53
C VAL A 549 41.78 4.86 -24.60
N THR A 550 40.65 4.55 -25.24
CA THR A 550 39.45 5.40 -25.19
C THR A 550 38.34 4.77 -24.36
N MET A 551 37.54 5.60 -23.69
CA MET A 551 36.48 5.21 -22.77
C MET A 551 35.26 6.12 -22.92
N ASP A 552 34.11 5.68 -22.42
CA ASP A 552 32.84 6.40 -22.58
C ASP A 552 32.79 7.76 -21.87
N ASN A 553 33.47 7.86 -20.73
CA ASN A 553 33.36 9.04 -19.88
C ASN A 553 34.62 9.22 -19.05
N VAL A 554 34.74 10.43 -18.52
CA VAL A 554 35.90 10.90 -17.75
C VAL A 554 36.08 10.12 -16.44
N ALA A 555 35.00 9.69 -15.78
CA ALA A 555 35.09 8.94 -14.53
C ALA A 555 35.71 7.55 -14.74
N SER A 556 35.34 6.84 -15.82
CA SER A 556 35.97 5.57 -16.19
C SER A 556 37.46 5.76 -16.52
N ALA A 557 37.81 6.84 -17.22
CA ALA A 557 39.21 7.17 -17.53
C ALA A 557 40.04 7.49 -16.28
N ALA A 558 39.50 8.27 -15.35
CA ALA A 558 40.13 8.56 -14.07
C ALA A 558 40.29 7.27 -13.23
N SER A 559 39.27 6.42 -13.19
CA SER A 559 39.32 5.11 -12.52
C SER A 559 40.40 4.20 -13.11
N LEU A 560 40.54 4.15 -14.44
CA LEU A 560 41.61 3.41 -15.11
C LEU A 560 43.00 3.88 -14.64
N ALA A 561 43.23 5.20 -14.63
CA ALA A 561 44.52 5.77 -14.24
C ALA A 561 44.84 5.47 -12.76
N VAL A 562 43.90 5.72 -11.85
CA VAL A 562 44.08 5.48 -10.40
C VAL A 562 44.33 3.99 -10.10
N GLN A 563 43.53 3.09 -10.67
CA GLN A 563 43.69 1.65 -10.46
C GLN A 563 45.00 1.13 -11.07
N THR A 564 45.41 1.63 -12.23
CA THR A 564 46.67 1.25 -12.86
C THR A 564 47.85 1.67 -11.99
N MET A 565 47.84 2.92 -11.50
CA MET A 565 48.88 3.41 -10.57
C MET A 565 48.95 2.54 -9.32
N LYS A 566 47.81 2.22 -8.70
CA LYS A 566 47.78 1.37 -7.51
C LYS A 566 48.39 -0.01 -7.76
N ARG A 567 47.99 -0.69 -8.85
CA ARG A 567 48.53 -2.01 -9.22
C ARG A 567 50.03 -1.97 -9.56
N ILE A 568 50.52 -0.87 -10.15
CA ILE A 568 51.94 -0.67 -10.41
C ILE A 568 52.72 -0.52 -9.11
N VAL A 569 52.24 0.26 -8.15
CA VAL A 569 52.91 0.39 -6.84
C VAL A 569 52.99 -0.98 -6.15
N GLU A 570 51.88 -1.72 -6.11
CA GLU A 570 51.84 -3.07 -5.52
C GLU A 570 52.77 -4.07 -6.23
N ARG A 571 52.91 -3.95 -7.56
CA ARG A 571 53.82 -4.78 -8.36
C ARG A 571 55.28 -4.39 -8.12
N ASN A 572 55.60 -3.10 -8.17
CA ASN A 572 56.95 -2.58 -8.04
C ASN A 572 57.58 -2.92 -6.68
N ALA A 573 56.77 -3.07 -5.63
CA ALA A 573 57.21 -3.55 -4.32
C ALA A 573 57.74 -5.00 -4.33
N LYS A 574 57.44 -5.80 -5.37
CA LYS A 574 57.72 -7.24 -5.45
C LYS A 574 58.72 -7.62 -6.54
N VAL A 575 59.27 -6.66 -7.28
CA VAL A 575 60.17 -6.91 -8.41
C VAL A 575 61.49 -6.15 -8.25
N GLU A 576 62.54 -6.64 -8.91
CA GLU A 576 63.84 -5.99 -8.97
C GLU A 576 63.75 -4.62 -9.68
N GLU A 577 64.70 -3.72 -9.36
CA GLU A 577 64.70 -2.33 -9.84
C GLU A 577 64.60 -2.22 -11.38
N ASN A 578 65.30 -3.09 -12.10
CA ASN A 578 65.30 -3.16 -13.56
C ASN A 578 64.00 -3.71 -14.18
N LYS A 579 63.01 -4.08 -13.36
CA LYS A 579 61.67 -4.55 -13.77
C LYS A 579 60.55 -3.65 -13.26
N LYS A 580 60.86 -2.59 -12.52
CA LYS A 580 59.86 -1.64 -12.01
C LYS A 580 59.28 -0.82 -13.15
N LEU A 581 57.97 -0.64 -13.14
CA LEU A 581 57.25 0.17 -14.12
C LEU A 581 57.11 1.59 -13.57
N ASN A 582 57.65 2.57 -14.28
CA ASN A 582 57.40 3.98 -14.01
C ASN A 582 56.65 4.54 -15.21
N ILE A 583 55.55 5.26 -14.99
CA ILE A 583 54.66 5.66 -16.08
C ILE A 583 54.20 7.11 -15.97
N ARG A 584 53.78 7.68 -17.09
CA ARG A 584 53.08 8.96 -17.16
C ARG A 584 51.71 8.73 -17.76
N PHE A 585 50.69 9.28 -17.12
CA PHE A 585 49.33 9.30 -17.65
C PHE A 585 48.95 10.70 -18.10
N ALA A 586 48.18 10.78 -19.17
CA ALA A 586 47.33 11.92 -19.45
C ALA A 586 45.90 11.52 -19.78
N ILE A 587 44.95 12.31 -19.29
CA ILE A 587 43.54 12.17 -19.61
C ILE A 587 43.05 13.45 -20.27
N ASN A 588 42.38 13.28 -21.41
CA ASN A 588 41.63 14.34 -22.07
C ASN A 588 40.22 13.82 -22.43
N MET A 589 39.31 14.73 -22.74
CA MET A 589 37.99 14.41 -23.30
C MET A 589 37.80 15.25 -24.57
N GLY A 590 37.30 14.64 -25.63
CA GLY A 590 36.92 15.39 -26.82
C GLY A 590 36.59 14.49 -28.01
N GLU A 591 36.42 15.14 -29.16
CA GLU A 591 36.06 14.46 -30.40
C GLU A 591 37.27 13.69 -30.98
N THR A 592 37.06 12.42 -31.31
CA THR A 592 37.95 11.52 -32.01
C THR A 592 37.33 11.15 -33.36
N ARG A 593 38.16 11.02 -34.39
CA ARG A 593 37.78 10.49 -35.69
C ARG A 593 38.36 9.10 -35.86
N VAL A 594 37.53 8.16 -36.30
CA VAL A 594 37.95 6.79 -36.58
C VAL A 594 38.52 6.70 -38.00
N ASP A 595 39.76 6.23 -38.12
CA ASP A 595 40.40 6.02 -39.43
C ASP A 595 40.04 4.64 -40.04
N PRO A 596 40.41 4.36 -41.31
CA PRO A 596 40.11 3.07 -41.95
C PRO A 596 40.70 1.83 -41.26
N THR A 597 41.68 1.99 -40.38
CA THR A 597 42.29 0.92 -39.58
C THR A 597 41.65 0.79 -38.19
N GLY A 598 40.68 1.64 -37.88
CA GLY A 598 40.03 1.73 -36.57
C GLY A 598 40.78 2.59 -35.57
N ASP A 599 41.87 3.27 -35.96
CA ASP A 599 42.66 4.13 -35.09
C ASP A 599 41.91 5.41 -34.74
N ARG A 600 42.29 6.02 -33.61
CA ARG A 600 41.68 7.26 -33.09
C ARG A 600 42.57 8.44 -33.41
N LEU A 601 42.09 9.31 -34.28
CA LEU A 601 42.78 10.54 -34.71
C LEU A 601 42.01 11.78 -34.22
N GLY A 602 42.69 12.91 -34.11
CA GLY A 602 42.05 14.20 -33.85
C GLY A 602 42.78 15.07 -32.84
N ASN A 603 42.33 16.31 -32.70
CA ASN A 603 42.95 17.29 -31.82
C ASN A 603 42.86 16.87 -30.34
N ALA A 604 41.79 16.18 -29.95
CA ALA A 604 41.64 15.69 -28.58
C ALA A 604 42.66 14.58 -28.24
N VAL A 605 43.00 13.73 -29.21
CA VAL A 605 44.06 12.70 -29.07
C VAL A 605 45.42 13.37 -28.98
N ASN A 606 45.71 14.31 -29.89
CA ASN A 606 46.95 15.08 -29.87
C ASN A 606 47.15 15.82 -28.54
N MET A 607 46.09 16.41 -27.99
CA MET A 607 46.11 17.06 -26.67
C MET A 607 46.52 16.09 -25.56
N ALA A 608 45.94 14.89 -25.50
CA ALA A 608 46.32 13.90 -24.49
C ALA A 608 47.80 13.53 -24.57
N PHE A 609 48.34 13.28 -25.77
CA PHE A 609 49.78 13.02 -25.96
C PHE A 609 50.67 14.19 -25.56
N ARG A 610 50.25 15.43 -25.84
CA ARG A 610 51.03 16.62 -25.44
C ARG A 610 51.03 16.84 -23.94
N VAL A 611 49.90 16.59 -23.28
CA VAL A 611 49.77 16.70 -21.82
C VAL A 611 50.57 15.61 -21.11
N GLU A 612 50.61 14.39 -21.64
CA GLU A 612 51.43 13.30 -21.07
C GLU A 612 52.92 13.69 -21.04
N GLY A 613 53.40 14.21 -22.18
CA GLY A 613 54.80 14.51 -22.42
C GLY A 613 55.32 15.85 -21.88
N VAL A 614 54.51 16.65 -21.17
CA VAL A 614 54.95 17.97 -20.68
C VAL A 614 56.16 17.88 -19.76
N ARG A 615 57.06 18.85 -19.88
CA ARG A 615 58.26 19.00 -19.05
C ARG A 615 58.18 20.31 -18.27
N GLU A 616 59.00 20.43 -17.24
CA GLU A 616 59.11 21.66 -16.44
C GLU A 616 59.43 22.89 -17.31
N ALA A 617 60.25 22.70 -18.35
CA ALA A 617 60.61 23.75 -19.30
C ALA A 617 59.43 24.27 -20.15
N ASP A 618 58.34 23.49 -20.26
CA ASP A 618 57.14 23.86 -21.02
C ASP A 618 56.12 24.65 -20.17
N MET A 619 56.40 24.81 -18.87
CA MET A 619 55.51 25.42 -17.90
C MET A 619 55.69 26.93 -17.80
N ILE A 620 54.58 27.66 -17.87
CA ILE A 620 54.48 29.08 -17.52
C ILE A 620 53.82 29.18 -16.15
N THR A 621 54.57 29.67 -15.18
CA THR A 621 54.15 29.74 -13.77
C THR A 621 52.93 30.64 -13.59
N ALA A 622 51.97 30.17 -12.79
CA ALA A 622 50.80 30.91 -12.36
C ALA A 622 50.89 31.22 -10.85
N PRO A 623 50.33 32.33 -10.34
CA PRO A 623 50.34 32.66 -8.91
C PRO A 623 49.75 31.56 -8.02
N ASP A 624 48.74 30.85 -8.52
CA ASP A 624 48.02 29.77 -7.84
C ASP A 624 48.46 28.36 -8.30
N GLY A 625 49.53 28.29 -9.11
CA GLY A 625 50.09 27.05 -9.65
C GLY A 625 51.26 26.50 -8.84
N VAL A 626 51.73 25.33 -9.23
CA VAL A 626 52.89 24.65 -8.65
C VAL A 626 54.19 25.24 -9.23
N LYS A 627 55.33 25.17 -8.52
CA LYS A 627 56.62 25.61 -9.10
C LYS A 627 57.09 24.60 -10.16
N PRO A 628 57.85 25.00 -11.19
CA PRO A 628 58.25 24.07 -12.27
C PRO A 628 58.94 22.79 -11.78
N GLY A 629 59.78 22.87 -10.74
CA GLY A 629 60.48 21.72 -10.15
C GLY A 629 59.65 20.81 -9.24
N ASP A 630 58.36 21.11 -9.02
CA ASP A 630 57.48 20.37 -8.11
C ASP A 630 56.49 19.46 -8.89
N ILE A 631 56.63 19.35 -10.22
CA ILE A 631 55.85 18.43 -11.06
C ILE A 631 56.59 17.09 -11.09
N PRO A 632 55.99 15.98 -10.62
CA PRO A 632 56.65 14.67 -10.66
C PRO A 632 57.05 14.33 -12.10
N SER A 633 58.28 13.84 -12.30
CA SER A 633 58.76 13.47 -13.65
C SER A 633 58.21 12.12 -14.14
N GLN A 634 57.73 11.31 -13.20
CA GLN A 634 57.19 9.95 -13.38
C GLN A 634 56.07 9.69 -12.37
N ASN A 635 55.30 8.62 -12.58
CA ASN A 635 54.21 8.16 -11.73
C ASN A 635 53.18 9.25 -11.40
N ARG A 636 52.80 10.00 -12.44
CA ARG A 636 51.82 11.09 -12.38
C ARG A 636 50.63 10.86 -13.29
N VAL A 637 49.50 11.48 -12.96
CA VAL A 637 48.30 11.53 -13.80
C VAL A 637 47.94 12.97 -14.09
N LEU A 638 48.22 13.42 -15.31
CA LEU A 638 47.89 14.77 -15.76
C LEU A 638 46.56 14.80 -16.48
N ILE A 639 45.79 15.87 -16.27
CA ILE A 639 44.46 16.01 -16.87
C ILE A 639 44.28 17.41 -17.43
N THR A 640 43.49 17.51 -18.50
CA THR A 640 43.13 18.81 -19.10
C THR A 640 42.03 19.51 -18.30
N GLU A 641 41.84 20.81 -18.58
CA GLU A 641 40.75 21.60 -18.00
C GLU A 641 39.35 21.01 -18.26
N VAL A 642 39.14 20.36 -19.41
CA VAL A 642 37.87 19.70 -19.73
C VAL A 642 37.61 18.54 -18.76
N VAL A 643 38.64 17.76 -18.47
CA VAL A 643 38.57 16.63 -17.52
C VAL A 643 38.41 17.14 -16.08
N TYR A 644 39.14 18.19 -15.69
CA TYR A 644 38.97 18.84 -14.39
C TYR A 644 37.52 19.29 -14.17
N ASN A 645 36.93 19.98 -15.15
CA ASN A 645 35.55 20.47 -15.03
C ASN A 645 34.52 19.35 -14.88
N ALA A 646 34.80 18.17 -15.43
CA ALA A 646 33.95 16.99 -15.27
C ALA A 646 34.09 16.33 -13.88
N LEU A 647 35.27 16.45 -13.23
CA LEU A 647 35.58 15.77 -11.98
C LEU A 647 35.52 16.67 -10.73
N LYS A 648 35.58 18.00 -10.86
CA LYS A 648 35.75 18.94 -9.73
C LYS A 648 34.69 18.88 -8.63
N ASN A 649 33.50 18.35 -8.92
CA ASN A 649 32.40 18.22 -7.95
C ASN A 649 32.34 16.83 -7.30
N ASP A 650 33.18 15.89 -7.72
CA ASP A 650 33.25 14.54 -7.15
C ASP A 650 34.34 14.50 -6.07
N SER A 651 33.91 14.39 -4.81
CA SER A 651 34.79 14.35 -3.64
C SER A 651 35.72 13.14 -3.60
N SER A 652 35.53 12.15 -4.48
CA SER A 652 36.37 10.96 -4.59
C SER A 652 37.73 11.24 -5.24
N TYR A 653 37.87 12.38 -5.92
CA TYR A 653 39.08 12.75 -6.65
C TYR A 653 39.73 14.00 -6.03
N ASN A 654 41.02 13.88 -5.68
CA ASN A 654 41.81 15.03 -5.26
C ASN A 654 42.56 15.59 -6.48
N ILE A 655 42.27 16.83 -6.87
CA ILE A 655 42.83 17.44 -8.08
C ILE A 655 43.52 18.75 -7.72
N ARG A 656 44.76 18.90 -8.19
CA ARG A 656 45.57 20.11 -8.00
C ARG A 656 45.83 20.80 -9.32
N PHE A 657 45.67 22.13 -9.36
CA PHE A 657 46.07 22.91 -10.53
C PHE A 657 47.60 23.00 -10.61
N LEU A 658 48.18 22.67 -11.78
CA LEU A 658 49.63 22.78 -11.98
C LEU A 658 50.01 24.14 -12.52
N GLY A 659 49.43 24.56 -13.64
CA GLY A 659 49.79 25.83 -14.28
C GLY A 659 49.36 25.90 -15.74
N PHE A 660 49.93 26.85 -16.46
CA PHE A 660 49.73 27.03 -17.90
C PHE A 660 50.88 26.41 -18.68
N PHE A 661 50.57 25.74 -19.79
CA PHE A 661 51.55 25.08 -20.63
C PHE A 661 51.37 25.51 -22.09
N GLU A 662 52.50 25.77 -22.76
CA GLU A 662 52.55 25.88 -24.22
C GLU A 662 52.76 24.49 -24.81
N LEU A 663 51.68 23.91 -25.32
CA LEU A 663 51.71 22.55 -25.85
C LEU A 663 52.08 22.57 -27.34
N LYS A 664 53.20 21.93 -27.70
CA LYS A 664 53.72 21.92 -29.08
C LYS A 664 52.64 21.56 -30.12
N GLY A 665 52.39 22.45 -31.07
CA GLY A 665 51.42 22.24 -32.15
C GLY A 665 49.96 22.46 -31.77
N LEU A 666 49.69 23.01 -30.58
CA LEU A 666 48.38 23.48 -30.13
C LEU A 666 48.48 24.98 -29.86
N THR A 667 47.46 25.74 -30.28
CA THR A 667 47.48 27.21 -30.16
C THR A 667 46.96 27.65 -28.80
N GLY A 668 47.74 28.50 -28.12
CA GLY A 668 47.36 29.14 -26.87
C GLY A 668 47.94 28.46 -25.63
N LEU A 669 47.59 29.03 -24.48
CA LEU A 669 48.00 28.51 -23.17
C LEU A 669 46.94 27.53 -22.65
N HIS A 670 47.39 26.35 -22.23
CA HIS A 670 46.51 25.30 -21.74
C HIS A 670 46.67 25.10 -20.24
N ARG A 671 45.55 25.08 -19.51
CA ARG A 671 45.53 24.73 -18.09
C ARG A 671 45.67 23.22 -17.92
N VAL A 672 46.66 22.82 -17.15
CA VAL A 672 46.90 21.41 -16.81
C VAL A 672 46.76 21.24 -15.30
N TYR A 673 46.14 20.13 -14.93
CA TYR A 673 45.90 19.74 -13.55
C TYR A 673 46.53 18.36 -13.32
N GLU A 674 46.76 18.03 -12.06
CA GLU A 674 47.21 16.72 -11.63
C GLU A 674 46.13 16.06 -10.79
N LEU A 675 45.80 14.82 -11.15
CA LEU A 675 44.96 13.96 -10.33
C LEU A 675 45.84 13.28 -9.27
N LEU A 676 45.69 13.69 -8.02
CA LEU A 676 46.43 13.18 -6.88
C LEU A 676 45.84 11.85 -6.40
N LEU A 677 46.70 10.86 -6.23
CA LEU A 677 46.36 9.61 -5.56
C LEU A 677 46.25 9.91 -4.05
N SER A 678 45.05 9.90 -3.48
CA SER A 678 44.81 10.29 -2.08
C SER A 678 45.59 9.44 -1.07
N ASN A 679 46.07 10.08 0.01
CA ASN A 679 46.83 9.44 1.11
C ASN A 679 46.10 8.29 1.84
N ASP A 680 44.76 8.20 1.78
CA ASP A 680 44.00 7.11 2.42
C ASP A 680 43.98 5.79 1.63
N LEU A 681 44.46 5.79 0.37
CA LEU A 681 44.39 4.63 -0.53
C LEU A 681 45.71 3.86 -0.71
N LEU A 682 46.81 4.36 -0.13
CA LEU A 682 48.14 3.74 -0.14
C LEU A 682 48.72 3.84 1.28
N SER A 683 48.96 2.70 1.94
CA SER A 683 49.53 2.69 3.29
C SER A 683 50.87 3.46 3.33
N THR A 684 51.17 4.07 4.48
CA THR A 684 52.37 4.91 4.70
C THR A 684 53.70 4.17 4.46
N GLU A 685 53.69 2.83 4.40
CA GLU A 685 54.82 2.01 3.97
C GLU A 685 54.99 1.92 2.45
N LEU A 686 53.90 1.99 1.67
CA LEU A 686 53.94 1.98 0.20
C LEU A 686 54.52 3.29 -0.36
N MET A 687 54.22 4.43 0.26
CA MET A 687 54.79 5.72 -0.13
C MET A 687 56.32 5.80 0.04
N LYS A 688 56.91 5.02 0.96
CA LYS A 688 58.38 4.95 1.12
C LYS A 688 59.08 4.20 -0.03
N SER A 689 58.35 3.36 -0.77
CA SER A 689 58.90 2.60 -1.90
C SER A 689 58.94 3.36 -3.22
N LEU A 690 58.31 4.54 -3.27
CA LEU A 690 58.27 5.41 -4.45
C LEU A 690 59.50 6.33 -4.60
N GLY A 691 60.41 6.36 -3.62
CA GLY A 691 61.61 7.20 -3.65
C GLY A 691 61.29 8.71 -3.51
N PRO A 692 62.24 9.52 -3.02
CA PRO A 692 62.01 10.96 -2.85
C PRO A 692 62.33 11.84 -4.07
N ASP A 693 62.65 11.28 -5.24
CA ASP A 693 63.01 12.01 -6.48
C ASP A 693 62.12 11.64 -7.69
#